data_AF-A0A9P0HKQ3-F1
#
_entry.id   AF-A0A9P0HKQ3-F1
#
_cell.length_a   1.000
_cell.length_b   1.000
_cell.length_c   1.000
_cell.angle_alpha   90.00
_cell.angle_beta   90.00
_cell.angle_gamma   90.00
#
_symmetry.space_group_name_H-M   'P 1'
#
loop_
_entity.id
_entity.type
_entity.pdbx_description
1 polymer ?
#
loop_
_entity_poly.entity_id
_entity_poly.type
_entity_poly.pdbx_seq_one_letter_code
_entity_poly.pdbx_strand_id
1 'polypeptide(L)'
;MATLSEQASKLLDFNQKLDINLLDNIVGCMYTGMGEQQRIAQDVLTTLKEHPDAWTRVDAILEFSTNQQTKYYALQILEQVIKTRWKILPRNQCEGIKKYIVGLIIKTSSDPELMEREKVYLNKLNMILVQVLKREWPKNWQSFIPDIVGASKTNESLCQNNMIILKLLSEEVFDFSTGQLTQTKGKHLKDSMCQEFSQIFYLCQFVLDNSQNAPLVGATLETLLRFLNWIPLGYIFETKLIQTLIMKFLNVPMFRNVTLNCLTEIAGLVNVSNYDAMFITLFTETMTKLQEMLPSSTNIREAYAVGRDQDQNFIQNLAMFLCTFLKDHGSLVEKKEFNNVLLTALLYLVRISEVEEVEIFKICLEYWSALASDLYEESPFSAHCPLYHNKFPTSHPRRQFYAPILSQVRYILVSRMAKPEEVLVVENENGEVVREFMKDTDAINLYKNMRETLVYLTHLDYSDTERIMTEKLQNQVNGTEWSWKNLNTLCWAIGSISGAMHEEDEKRFLVTVIKDLLGLCEQKKGKDNKAIIASNIMYVVGQYPRFLKAHWKFLKTVVNKLFEFMHETHEGVQDMACDTFIKISMKCRRHFVTVQTGEVIPFIEEILATIRTIICDLQTQQIHTFYEAVGYMINAQANQVAQDTLIEKYMSLPNQVWDDIISQASKNVDVLKDPDVVKQLVSILKTNVRACKALGHPYVVQLGRIYLDMLNVYKVMSGNITAAITANGEVVTKQPLIKSMRVVKKETLKLISDWISRTNDHAMVLENFIPHLLDAVLLDYNHCSVASAREPEVLSGMATI
;
A
#
# COMPACT_ATOMS: atom_id res chain seq x y z
N MET A 1 -39.94 -0.36 39.28
CA MET A 1 -39.14 -1.19 38.35
C MET A 1 -37.69 -0.95 38.71
N ALA A 2 -36.97 -1.97 39.18
CA ALA A 2 -35.54 -1.86 39.46
C ALA A 2 -34.80 -1.50 38.17
N THR A 3 -33.81 -0.60 38.24
CA THR A 3 -33.02 -0.24 37.07
C THR A 3 -32.24 -1.47 36.57
N LEU A 4 -31.96 -1.57 35.26
CA LEU A 4 -31.23 -2.70 34.68
C LEU A 4 -29.87 -2.94 35.39
N SER A 5 -29.26 -1.87 35.91
CA SER A 5 -28.06 -1.88 36.76
C SER A 5 -28.27 -2.61 38.10
N GLU A 6 -29.40 -2.38 38.76
CA GLU A 6 -29.74 -2.99 40.05
C GLU A 6 -30.03 -4.48 39.91
N GLN A 7 -30.71 -4.88 38.82
CA GLN A 7 -30.92 -6.29 38.49
C GLN A 7 -29.59 -6.96 38.12
N ALA A 8 -28.77 -6.30 37.30
CA ALA A 8 -27.46 -6.81 36.90
C ALA A 8 -26.48 -7.01 38.07
N SER A 9 -26.55 -6.17 39.11
CA SER A 9 -25.73 -6.33 40.32
C SER A 9 -25.94 -7.68 41.03
N LYS A 10 -27.14 -8.28 40.89
CA LYS A 10 -27.44 -9.61 41.45
C LYS A 10 -26.67 -10.73 40.76
N LEU A 11 -26.30 -10.57 39.49
CA LEU A 11 -25.42 -11.53 38.81
C LEU A 11 -24.01 -11.54 39.40
N LEU A 12 -23.59 -10.47 40.08
CA LEU A 12 -22.26 -10.34 40.70
C LEU A 12 -22.23 -10.82 42.16
N ASP A 13 -23.36 -11.23 42.76
CA ASP A 13 -23.39 -11.77 44.11
C ASP A 13 -23.07 -13.28 44.10
N PHE A 14 -21.84 -13.65 44.48
CA PHE A 14 -21.36 -15.04 44.53
C PHE A 14 -21.86 -15.85 45.74
N ASN A 15 -22.59 -15.24 46.68
CA ASN A 15 -23.19 -15.94 47.82
C ASN A 15 -24.56 -16.55 47.50
N GLN A 16 -25.14 -16.23 46.33
CA GLN A 16 -26.42 -16.74 45.87
C GLN A 16 -26.27 -17.61 44.62
N LYS A 17 -27.26 -18.49 44.39
CA LYS A 17 -27.34 -19.25 43.14
C LYS A 17 -27.51 -18.28 41.97
N LEU A 18 -26.77 -18.52 40.89
CA LEU A 18 -26.83 -17.69 39.68
C LEU A 18 -28.22 -17.79 39.04
N ASP A 19 -28.85 -16.63 38.79
CA ASP A 19 -30.09 -16.55 38.02
C ASP A 19 -29.76 -16.58 36.51
N ILE A 20 -30.01 -17.72 35.89
CA ILE A 20 -29.66 -17.98 34.48
C ILE A 20 -30.62 -17.26 33.53
N ASN A 21 -31.89 -17.09 33.90
CA ASN A 21 -32.84 -16.32 33.09
C ASN A 21 -32.45 -14.85 33.05
N LEU A 22 -32.01 -14.30 34.18
CA LEU A 22 -31.48 -12.94 34.24
C LEU A 22 -30.20 -12.78 33.42
N LEU A 23 -29.29 -13.76 33.46
CA LEU A 23 -28.10 -13.76 32.63
C LEU A 23 -28.45 -13.82 31.14
N ASP A 24 -29.38 -14.70 30.74
CA ASP A 24 -29.85 -14.80 29.35
C ASP A 24 -30.46 -13.48 28.86
N ASN A 25 -31.21 -12.77 29.72
CA ASN A 25 -31.77 -11.46 29.40
C ASN A 25 -30.68 -10.38 29.23
N ILE A 26 -29.67 -10.36 30.12
CA ILE A 26 -28.58 -9.36 30.06
C ILE A 26 -27.66 -9.62 28.86
N VAL A 27 -27.34 -10.89 28.58
CA VAL A 27 -26.64 -11.27 27.34
C VAL A 27 -27.49 -10.88 26.14
N GLY A 28 -28.80 -11.15 26.15
CA GLY A 28 -29.74 -10.68 25.13
C GLY A 28 -29.64 -9.17 24.89
N CYS A 29 -29.70 -8.36 25.96
CA CYS A 29 -29.56 -6.91 25.89
C CYS A 29 -28.20 -6.44 25.33
N MET A 30 -27.13 -7.22 25.51
CA MET A 30 -25.82 -6.89 24.91
C MET A 30 -25.83 -7.03 23.38
N TYR A 31 -26.54 -8.04 22.85
CA TYR A 31 -26.64 -8.30 21.41
C TYR A 31 -27.77 -7.52 20.72
N THR A 32 -28.87 -7.20 21.41
CA THR A 32 -30.06 -6.57 20.81
C THR A 32 -30.40 -5.19 21.36
N GLY A 33 -29.79 -4.77 22.47
CA GLY A 33 -30.03 -3.47 23.09
C GLY A 33 -29.37 -2.32 22.32
N MET A 34 -29.82 -1.09 22.59
CA MET A 34 -29.28 0.14 21.99
C MET A 34 -28.89 1.17 23.06
N GLY A 35 -27.80 1.91 22.81
CA GLY A 35 -27.36 3.02 23.64
C GLY A 35 -26.93 2.62 25.06
N GLU A 36 -27.52 3.25 26.07
CA GLU A 36 -27.12 3.11 27.47
C GLU A 36 -27.35 1.69 28.03
N GLN A 37 -28.42 1.02 27.61
CA GLN A 37 -28.72 -0.36 28.04
C GLN A 37 -27.65 -1.35 27.59
N GLN A 38 -27.14 -1.21 26.36
CA GLN A 38 -26.08 -2.06 25.83
C GLN A 38 -24.77 -1.84 26.59
N ARG A 39 -24.44 -0.58 26.90
CA ARG A 39 -23.25 -0.23 27.69
C ARG A 39 -23.31 -0.84 29.10
N ILE A 40 -24.45 -0.70 29.79
CA ILE A 40 -24.64 -1.30 31.12
C ILE A 40 -24.52 -2.82 31.06
N ALA A 41 -25.13 -3.47 30.07
CA ALA A 41 -25.02 -4.93 29.90
C ALA A 41 -23.55 -5.36 29.65
N GLN A 42 -22.81 -4.62 28.82
CA GLN A 42 -21.40 -4.88 28.55
C GLN A 42 -20.53 -4.72 29.80
N ASP A 43 -20.71 -3.65 30.57
CA ASP A 43 -19.93 -3.39 31.78
C ASP A 43 -20.14 -4.50 32.82
N VAL A 44 -21.40 -4.96 32.99
CA VAL A 44 -21.77 -6.04 33.90
C VAL A 44 -21.17 -7.37 33.45
N LEU A 45 -21.31 -7.73 32.17
CA LEU A 45 -20.75 -8.97 31.63
C LEU A 45 -19.22 -8.96 31.68
N THR A 46 -18.58 -7.80 31.50
CA THR A 46 -17.12 -7.68 31.65
C THR A 46 -16.71 -7.89 33.10
N THR A 47 -17.39 -7.23 34.03
CA THR A 47 -17.14 -7.37 35.48
C THR A 47 -17.34 -8.81 35.96
N LEU A 48 -18.42 -9.46 35.52
CA LEU A 48 -18.69 -10.86 35.85
C LEU A 48 -17.60 -11.78 35.28
N LYS A 49 -17.12 -11.53 34.06
CA LYS A 49 -16.09 -12.35 33.41
C LYS A 49 -14.73 -12.23 34.10
N GLU A 50 -14.38 -11.04 34.58
CA GLU A 50 -13.13 -10.77 35.28
C GLU A 50 -13.14 -11.26 36.74
N HIS A 51 -14.32 -11.54 37.31
CA HIS A 51 -14.43 -11.99 38.69
C HIS A 51 -13.66 -13.31 38.92
N PRO A 52 -12.88 -13.44 40.02
CA PRO A 52 -12.08 -14.63 40.29
C PRO A 52 -12.92 -15.91 40.36
N ASP A 53 -14.14 -15.86 40.89
CA ASP A 53 -14.97 -17.06 41.04
C ASP A 53 -15.94 -17.30 39.87
N ALA A 54 -15.89 -16.49 38.81
CA ALA A 54 -16.82 -16.61 37.68
C ALA A 54 -16.88 -18.01 37.05
N TRP A 55 -15.74 -18.71 37.04
CA TRP A 55 -15.62 -20.04 36.45
C TRP A 55 -16.39 -21.12 37.22
N THR A 56 -16.68 -20.93 38.51
CA THR A 56 -17.45 -21.90 39.31
C THR A 56 -18.93 -21.93 38.94
N ARG A 57 -19.36 -21.06 38.02
CA ARG A 57 -20.74 -20.97 37.52
C ARG A 57 -20.89 -21.46 36.09
N VAL A 58 -19.78 -21.77 35.41
CA VAL A 58 -19.77 -22.09 33.98
C VAL A 58 -20.53 -23.38 33.69
N ASP A 59 -20.37 -24.41 34.52
CA ASP A 59 -21.11 -25.67 34.42
C ASP A 59 -22.62 -25.46 34.47
N ALA A 60 -23.11 -24.70 35.46
CA ALA A 60 -24.53 -24.39 35.61
C ALA A 60 -25.06 -23.60 34.40
N ILE A 61 -24.29 -22.63 33.89
CA ILE A 61 -24.68 -21.87 32.69
C ILE A 61 -24.78 -22.79 31.47
N LEU A 62 -23.80 -23.67 31.24
CA LEU A 62 -23.78 -24.57 30.09
C LEU A 62 -24.87 -25.63 30.15
N GLU A 63 -25.25 -26.08 31.35
CA GLU A 63 -26.29 -27.08 31.58
C GLU A 63 -27.71 -26.52 31.45
N PHE A 64 -28.00 -25.35 32.06
CA PHE A 64 -29.37 -24.86 32.19
C PHE A 64 -29.74 -23.69 31.25
N SER A 65 -28.77 -22.97 30.69
CA SER A 65 -29.09 -21.89 29.72
C SER A 65 -29.62 -22.49 28.42
N THR A 66 -30.62 -21.84 27.84
CA THR A 66 -31.14 -22.18 26.51
C THR A 66 -30.59 -21.27 25.41
N ASN A 67 -29.96 -20.15 25.78
CA ASN A 67 -29.40 -19.17 24.84
C ASN A 67 -27.96 -19.52 24.45
N GLN A 68 -27.71 -19.69 23.15
CA GLN A 68 -26.38 -20.02 22.62
C GLN A 68 -25.34 -18.92 22.91
N GLN A 69 -25.75 -17.64 22.94
CA GLN A 69 -24.85 -16.53 23.27
C GLN A 69 -24.39 -16.58 24.72
N THR A 70 -25.28 -16.96 25.64
CA THR A 70 -24.92 -17.12 27.06
C THR A 70 -23.98 -18.29 27.26
N LYS A 71 -24.21 -19.41 26.56
CA LYS A 71 -23.26 -20.53 26.55
C LYS A 71 -21.90 -20.13 25.98
N TYR A 72 -21.89 -19.34 24.90
CA TYR A 72 -20.65 -18.81 24.33
C TYR A 72 -19.90 -17.92 25.33
N TYR A 73 -20.62 -17.03 26.03
CA TYR A 73 -20.07 -16.20 27.09
C TYR A 73 -19.49 -17.03 28.24
N ALA A 74 -20.16 -18.10 28.67
CA ALA A 74 -19.63 -19.02 29.68
C ALA A 74 -18.32 -19.69 29.23
N LEU A 75 -18.22 -20.08 27.96
CA LEU A 75 -16.97 -20.60 27.40
C LEU A 75 -15.85 -19.55 27.37
N GLN A 76 -16.16 -18.26 27.21
CA GLN A 76 -15.14 -17.21 27.33
C GLN A 76 -14.58 -17.09 28.75
N ILE A 77 -15.42 -17.22 29.78
CA ILE A 77 -14.99 -17.26 31.18
C ILE A 77 -14.05 -18.44 31.39
N LEU A 78 -14.45 -19.63 30.90
CA LEU A 78 -13.64 -20.84 31.00
C LEU A 78 -12.29 -20.70 30.28
N GLU A 79 -12.28 -20.12 29.09
CA GLU A 79 -11.06 -19.86 28.33
C GLU A 79 -10.06 -19.01 29.11
N GLN A 80 -10.55 -17.93 29.75
CA GLN A 80 -9.73 -17.03 30.54
C GLN A 80 -9.08 -17.77 31.71
N VAL A 81 -9.84 -18.65 32.38
CA VAL A 81 -9.31 -19.47 33.48
C VAL A 81 -8.27 -20.48 33.00
N ILE A 82 -8.49 -21.14 31.85
CA ILE A 82 -7.51 -22.06 31.26
C ILE A 82 -6.23 -21.31 30.85
N LYS A 83 -6.36 -20.08 30.33
CA LYS A 83 -5.20 -19.28 29.91
C LYS A 83 -4.37 -18.76 31.08
N THR A 84 -5.02 -18.33 32.16
CA THR A 84 -4.36 -17.57 33.25
C THR A 84 -4.12 -18.39 34.52
N ARG A 85 -5.06 -19.26 34.92
CA ARG A 85 -5.09 -19.89 36.24
C ARG A 85 -4.99 -21.42 36.21
N TRP A 86 -4.87 -22.03 35.04
CA TRP A 86 -4.84 -23.49 34.91
C TRP A 86 -3.79 -24.20 35.78
N LYS A 87 -2.59 -23.62 35.94
CA LYS A 87 -1.51 -24.22 36.73
C LYS A 87 -1.75 -24.18 38.26
N ILE A 88 -2.60 -23.27 38.74
CA ILE A 88 -2.90 -23.13 40.17
C ILE A 88 -4.17 -23.89 40.58
N LEU A 89 -4.97 -24.34 39.61
CA LEU A 89 -6.17 -25.11 39.90
C LEU A 89 -5.81 -26.50 40.46
N PRO A 90 -6.59 -27.01 41.45
CA PRO A 90 -6.52 -28.38 41.90
C PRO A 90 -6.63 -29.39 40.74
N ARG A 91 -5.79 -30.43 40.75
CA ARG A 91 -5.70 -31.40 39.64
C ARG A 91 -7.02 -32.14 39.36
N ASN A 92 -7.81 -32.42 40.38
CA ASN A 92 -9.15 -32.98 40.24
C ASN A 92 -10.10 -32.04 39.46
N GLN A 93 -10.01 -30.72 39.66
CA GLN A 93 -10.80 -29.75 38.90
C GLN A 93 -10.33 -29.65 37.45
N CYS A 94 -9.02 -29.67 37.19
CA CYS A 94 -8.49 -29.73 35.83
C CYS A 94 -9.01 -30.96 35.08
N GLU A 95 -8.96 -32.15 35.70
CA GLU A 95 -9.49 -33.40 35.12
C GLU A 95 -11.01 -33.35 34.93
N GLY A 96 -11.75 -32.73 35.86
CA GLY A 96 -13.18 -32.50 35.75
C GLY A 96 -13.54 -31.64 34.53
N ILE A 97 -12.89 -30.48 34.39
CA ILE A 97 -13.08 -29.57 33.25
C ILE A 97 -12.72 -30.29 31.94
N LYS A 98 -11.61 -31.03 31.92
CA LYS A 98 -11.15 -31.80 30.76
C LYS A 98 -12.22 -32.80 30.29
N LYS A 99 -12.70 -33.65 31.20
CA LYS A 99 -13.73 -34.65 30.89
C LYS A 99 -15.06 -34.01 30.47
N TYR A 100 -15.44 -32.92 31.13
CA TYR A 100 -16.67 -32.20 30.83
C TYR A 100 -16.66 -31.59 29.42
N ILE A 101 -15.58 -30.91 29.04
CA ILE A 101 -15.45 -30.32 27.69
C ILE A 101 -15.41 -31.40 26.60
N VAL A 102 -14.67 -32.49 26.81
CA VAL A 102 -14.66 -33.63 25.88
C VAL A 102 -16.05 -34.25 25.76
N GLY A 103 -16.77 -34.43 26.88
CA GLY A 103 -18.13 -34.96 26.89
C GLY A 103 -19.12 -34.08 26.14
N LEU A 104 -19.02 -32.75 26.30
CA LEU A 104 -19.82 -31.79 25.53
C LEU A 104 -19.50 -31.85 24.04
N ILE A 105 -18.22 -31.89 23.66
CA ILE A 105 -17.81 -31.99 22.26
C ILE A 105 -18.37 -33.27 21.63
N ILE A 106 -18.21 -34.43 22.29
CA ILE A 106 -18.75 -35.70 21.79
C ILE A 106 -20.27 -35.62 21.65
N LYS A 107 -20.98 -35.11 22.67
CA LYS A 107 -22.45 -34.97 22.62
C LYS A 107 -22.92 -34.08 21.47
N THR A 108 -22.25 -32.95 21.24
CA THR A 108 -22.65 -31.96 20.23
C THR A 108 -22.21 -32.36 18.80
N SER A 109 -21.11 -33.09 18.64
CA SER A 109 -20.56 -33.49 17.33
C SER A 109 -20.97 -34.88 16.84
N SER A 110 -21.52 -35.75 17.71
CA SER A 110 -21.92 -37.11 17.29
C SER A 110 -23.20 -37.16 16.46
N ASP A 111 -23.98 -36.08 16.44
CA ASP A 111 -25.20 -35.91 15.66
C ASP A 111 -24.99 -34.81 14.60
N PRO A 112 -25.07 -35.14 13.30
CA PRO A 112 -24.87 -34.17 12.20
C PRO A 112 -25.81 -32.96 12.24
N GLU A 113 -27.07 -33.13 12.64
CA GLU A 113 -28.04 -32.02 12.67
C GLU A 113 -27.72 -31.04 13.81
N LEU A 114 -27.36 -31.59 14.97
CA LEU A 114 -26.95 -30.81 16.13
C LEU A 114 -25.62 -30.07 15.85
N MET A 115 -24.69 -30.73 15.16
CA MET A 115 -23.40 -30.16 14.78
C MET A 115 -23.55 -28.92 13.90
N GLU A 116 -24.44 -28.96 12.89
CA GLU A 116 -24.65 -27.81 12.01
C GLU A 116 -25.44 -26.70 12.73
N ARG A 117 -26.47 -27.05 13.51
CA ARG A 117 -27.27 -26.07 14.27
C ARG A 117 -26.43 -25.32 15.31
N GLU A 118 -25.52 -26.01 16.00
CA GLU A 118 -24.70 -25.44 17.08
C GLU A 118 -23.24 -25.15 16.66
N LYS A 119 -22.96 -25.05 15.36
CA LYS A 119 -21.60 -24.91 14.79
C LYS A 119 -20.73 -23.85 15.47
N VAL A 120 -21.28 -22.67 15.74
CA VAL A 120 -20.55 -21.56 16.41
C VAL A 120 -20.13 -21.95 17.84
N TYR A 121 -21.03 -22.62 18.57
CA TYR A 121 -20.78 -23.09 19.93
C TYR A 121 -19.78 -24.25 19.93
N LEU A 122 -19.91 -25.21 19.02
CA LEU A 122 -18.97 -26.32 18.87
C LEU A 122 -17.56 -25.84 18.49
N ASN A 123 -17.45 -24.89 17.56
CA ASN A 123 -16.16 -24.28 17.21
C ASN A 123 -15.50 -23.61 18.43
N LYS A 124 -16.30 -22.96 19.29
CA LYS A 124 -15.78 -22.41 20.54
C LYS A 124 -15.31 -23.49 21.49
N LEU A 125 -16.07 -24.58 21.68
CA LEU A 125 -15.66 -25.74 22.48
C LEU A 125 -14.34 -26.34 21.98
N ASN A 126 -14.18 -26.50 20.67
CA ASN A 126 -12.94 -26.98 20.07
C ASN A 126 -11.76 -26.07 20.43
N MET A 127 -11.94 -24.74 20.35
CA MET A 127 -10.92 -23.78 20.77
C MET A 127 -10.59 -23.91 22.27
N ILE A 128 -11.59 -24.09 23.13
CA ILE A 128 -11.37 -24.34 24.57
C ILE A 128 -10.54 -25.60 24.78
N LEU A 129 -10.87 -26.70 24.09
CA LEU A 129 -10.11 -27.94 24.15
C LEU A 129 -8.65 -27.71 23.73
N VAL A 130 -8.40 -26.97 22.64
CA VAL A 130 -7.03 -26.63 22.20
C VAL A 130 -6.30 -25.80 23.26
N GLN A 131 -6.98 -24.87 23.94
CA GLN A 131 -6.35 -24.15 25.06
C GLN A 131 -5.98 -25.09 26.23
N VAL A 132 -6.79 -26.12 26.51
CA VAL A 132 -6.45 -27.17 27.50
C VAL A 132 -5.24 -27.98 27.02
N LEU A 133 -5.22 -28.40 25.74
CA LEU A 133 -4.12 -29.16 25.16
C LEU A 133 -2.80 -28.39 25.24
N LYS A 134 -2.79 -27.09 24.93
CA LYS A 134 -1.61 -26.23 25.12
C LYS A 134 -1.08 -26.26 26.56
N ARG A 135 -1.87 -26.62 27.57
CA ARG A 135 -1.45 -26.67 28.99
C ARG A 135 -1.08 -28.07 29.45
N GLU A 136 -1.80 -29.10 29.01
CA GLU A 136 -1.66 -30.48 29.52
C GLU A 136 -0.93 -31.43 28.56
N TRP A 137 -1.11 -31.28 27.23
CA TRP A 137 -0.42 -32.11 26.24
C TRP A 137 1.01 -31.59 26.01
N PRO A 138 2.00 -32.48 25.84
CA PRO A 138 1.92 -33.95 25.84
C PRO A 138 2.04 -34.60 27.23
N LYS A 139 2.64 -33.91 28.23
CA LYS A 139 3.13 -34.55 29.46
C LYS A 139 2.03 -35.23 30.28
N ASN A 140 0.89 -34.57 30.45
CA ASN A 140 -0.21 -35.01 31.31
C ASN A 140 -1.39 -35.59 30.51
N TRP A 141 -1.27 -35.67 29.18
CA TRP A 141 -2.31 -36.23 28.31
C TRP A 141 -1.69 -36.95 27.11
N GLN A 142 -0.84 -37.94 27.39
CA GLN A 142 -0.06 -38.67 26.37
C GLN A 142 -0.94 -39.47 25.41
N SER A 143 -2.11 -39.96 25.86
CA SER A 143 -3.01 -40.74 25.02
C SER A 143 -3.86 -39.90 24.05
N PHE A 144 -3.78 -38.56 24.09
CA PHE A 144 -4.69 -37.70 23.35
C PHE A 144 -4.73 -37.99 21.84
N ILE A 145 -3.58 -38.07 21.17
CA ILE A 145 -3.52 -38.36 19.73
C ILE A 145 -4.01 -39.78 19.40
N PRO A 146 -3.57 -40.84 20.09
CA PRO A 146 -4.16 -42.17 19.92
C PRO A 146 -5.68 -42.20 20.13
N ASP A 147 -6.18 -41.53 21.17
CA ASP A 147 -7.60 -41.51 21.55
C ASP A 147 -8.45 -40.79 20.49
N ILE A 148 -8.01 -39.61 20.03
CA ILE A 148 -8.75 -38.84 19.02
C ILE A 148 -8.75 -39.55 17.66
N VAL A 149 -7.64 -40.19 17.27
CA VAL A 149 -7.55 -41.00 16.04
C VAL A 149 -8.43 -42.24 16.13
N GLY A 150 -8.46 -42.91 17.29
CA GLY A 150 -9.34 -44.05 17.54
C GLY A 150 -10.82 -43.66 17.47
N ALA A 151 -11.20 -42.57 18.14
CA ALA A 151 -12.58 -42.06 18.14
C ALA A 151 -13.05 -41.65 16.75
N SER A 152 -12.18 -41.04 15.93
CA SER A 152 -12.47 -40.66 14.55
C SER A 152 -12.86 -41.84 13.65
N LYS A 153 -12.44 -43.07 13.97
CA LYS A 153 -12.83 -44.27 13.20
C LYS A 153 -14.21 -44.81 13.56
N THR A 154 -14.84 -44.30 14.61
CA THR A 154 -16.13 -44.81 15.11
C THR A 154 -17.34 -44.08 14.54
N ASN A 155 -17.22 -42.78 14.26
CA ASN A 155 -18.31 -41.94 13.76
C ASN A 155 -17.74 -40.85 12.84
N GLU A 156 -18.26 -40.71 11.62
CA GLU A 156 -17.81 -39.72 10.64
C GLU A 156 -18.03 -38.27 11.08
N SER A 157 -19.14 -37.96 11.76
CA SER A 157 -19.42 -36.61 12.26
C SER A 157 -18.43 -36.19 13.36
N LEU A 158 -18.11 -37.12 14.25
CA LEU A 158 -17.06 -36.95 15.25
C LEU A 158 -15.68 -36.83 14.58
N CYS A 159 -15.40 -37.62 13.55
CA CYS A 159 -14.17 -37.52 12.75
C CYS A 159 -14.03 -36.12 12.14
N GLN A 160 -15.11 -35.56 11.58
CA GLN A 160 -15.12 -34.23 10.99
C GLN A 160 -14.75 -33.18 12.03
N ASN A 161 -15.33 -33.25 13.23
CA ASN A 161 -15.00 -32.33 14.31
C ASN A 161 -13.54 -32.50 14.79
N ASN A 162 -13.07 -33.74 14.88
CA ASN A 162 -11.70 -34.05 15.27
C ASN A 162 -10.68 -33.49 14.28
N MET A 163 -10.96 -33.50 12.98
CA MET A 163 -10.12 -32.82 11.98
C MET A 163 -10.03 -31.31 12.26
N ILE A 164 -11.17 -30.66 12.57
CA ILE A 164 -11.18 -29.25 12.96
C ILE A 164 -10.34 -28.99 14.22
N ILE A 165 -10.43 -29.85 15.24
CA ILE A 165 -9.61 -29.74 16.46
C ILE A 165 -8.11 -29.87 16.13
N LEU A 166 -7.73 -30.82 15.29
CA LEU A 166 -6.34 -31.03 14.86
C LEU A 166 -5.82 -29.85 14.04
N LYS A 167 -6.65 -29.25 13.19
CA LYS A 167 -6.34 -28.01 12.46
C LYS A 167 -6.05 -26.86 13.42
N LEU A 168 -6.95 -26.60 14.37
CA LEU A 168 -6.78 -25.54 15.37
C LEU A 168 -5.55 -25.77 16.26
N LEU A 169 -5.26 -27.03 16.61
CA LEU A 169 -4.06 -27.37 17.37
C LEU A 169 -2.79 -27.07 16.56
N SER A 170 -2.78 -27.39 15.26
CA SER A 170 -1.68 -27.05 14.36
C SER A 170 -1.45 -25.55 14.31
N GLU A 171 -2.50 -24.75 14.07
CA GLU A 171 -2.42 -23.29 13.99
C GLU A 171 -1.87 -22.69 15.29
N GLU A 172 -2.35 -23.15 16.45
CA GLU A 172 -1.89 -22.63 17.75
C GLU A 172 -0.45 -23.03 18.13
N VAL A 173 0.05 -24.15 17.59
CA VAL A 173 1.41 -24.67 17.86
C VAL A 173 2.44 -24.15 16.85
N PHE A 174 2.07 -24.04 15.58
CA PHE A 174 3.00 -23.69 14.51
C PHE A 174 2.89 -22.23 14.07
N ASP A 175 1.68 -21.72 13.86
CA ASP A 175 1.44 -20.39 13.28
C ASP A 175 1.41 -19.29 14.36
N PHE A 176 0.69 -19.52 15.47
CA PHE A 176 0.45 -18.51 16.51
C PHE A 176 1.24 -18.73 17.81
N SER A 177 2.28 -19.57 17.77
CA SER A 177 3.10 -19.85 18.95
C SER A 177 3.93 -18.63 19.41
N THR A 178 4.37 -17.80 18.47
CA THR A 178 5.15 -16.59 18.73
C THR A 178 4.29 -15.54 19.45
N GLY A 179 4.74 -15.06 20.61
CA GLY A 179 4.01 -14.07 21.43
C GLY A 179 2.99 -14.64 22.41
N GLN A 180 2.48 -15.86 22.19
CA GLN A 180 1.55 -16.52 23.13
C GLN A 180 2.21 -17.60 24.02
N LEU A 181 3.27 -18.23 23.54
CA LEU A 181 3.99 -19.29 24.24
C LEU A 181 5.45 -18.90 24.46
N THR A 182 6.03 -19.35 25.56
CA THR A 182 7.49 -19.28 25.77
C THR A 182 8.20 -20.13 24.71
N GLN A 183 9.35 -19.71 24.21
CA GLN A 183 10.11 -20.42 23.17
C GLN A 183 10.33 -21.91 23.49
N THR A 184 10.76 -22.24 24.72
CA THR A 184 10.97 -23.63 25.15
C THR A 184 9.70 -24.48 25.06
N LYS A 185 8.56 -23.91 25.45
CA LYS A 185 7.27 -24.59 25.39
C LYS A 185 6.76 -24.73 23.96
N GLY A 186 6.92 -23.70 23.13
CA GLY A 186 6.60 -23.76 21.71
C GLY A 186 7.38 -24.88 21.02
N LYS A 187 8.71 -24.93 21.23
CA LYS A 187 9.56 -26.01 20.72
C LYS A 187 9.10 -27.39 21.18
N HIS A 188 8.85 -27.56 22.48
CA HIS A 188 8.40 -28.84 23.02
C HIS A 188 7.08 -29.32 22.40
N LEU A 189 6.10 -28.43 22.20
CA LEU A 189 4.83 -28.79 21.55
C LEU A 189 5.02 -29.16 20.07
N LYS A 190 5.89 -28.44 19.35
CA LYS A 190 6.24 -28.76 17.96
C LYS A 190 6.89 -30.14 17.86
N ASP A 191 7.92 -30.40 18.67
CA ASP A 191 8.65 -31.68 18.68
C ASP A 191 7.70 -32.85 18.99
N SER A 192 6.80 -32.69 19.95
CA SER A 192 5.81 -33.73 20.29
C SER A 192 4.77 -33.94 19.20
N MET A 193 4.33 -32.89 18.49
CA MET A 193 3.36 -33.04 17.40
C MET A 193 3.99 -33.81 16.25
N CYS A 194 5.26 -33.50 15.93
CA CYS A 194 6.03 -34.22 14.92
C CYS A 194 6.24 -35.70 15.26
N GLN A 195 6.49 -36.04 16.53
CA GLN A 195 6.68 -37.42 16.97
C GLN A 195 5.42 -38.29 16.78
N GLU A 196 4.24 -37.73 17.02
CA GLU A 196 2.96 -38.45 16.92
C GLU A 196 2.24 -38.24 15.58
N PHE A 197 2.82 -37.46 14.66
CA PHE A 197 2.16 -37.03 13.42
C PHE A 197 1.79 -38.20 12.49
N SER A 198 2.56 -39.28 12.49
CA SER A 198 2.30 -40.45 11.64
C SER A 198 0.86 -40.97 11.78
N GLN A 199 0.34 -41.03 13.01
CA GLN A 199 -1.03 -41.50 13.28
C GLN A 199 -2.09 -40.55 12.71
N ILE A 200 -1.85 -39.24 12.82
CA ILE A 200 -2.71 -38.20 12.26
C ILE A 200 -2.70 -38.29 10.73
N PHE A 201 -1.53 -38.43 10.13
CA PHE A 201 -1.39 -38.54 8.68
C PHE A 201 -2.11 -39.77 8.12
N TYR A 202 -1.96 -40.93 8.77
CA TYR A 202 -2.70 -42.15 8.37
C TYR A 202 -4.21 -41.98 8.49
N LEU A 203 -4.71 -41.22 9.48
CA LEU A 203 -6.12 -40.88 9.57
C LEU A 203 -6.56 -40.00 8.40
N CYS A 204 -5.80 -38.94 8.07
CA CYS A 204 -6.09 -38.09 6.92
C CYS A 204 -6.13 -38.91 5.63
N GLN A 205 -5.12 -39.75 5.39
CA GLN A 205 -5.06 -40.61 4.22
C GLN A 205 -6.25 -41.59 4.18
N PHE A 206 -6.59 -42.22 5.31
CA PHE A 206 -7.74 -43.11 5.40
C PHE A 206 -9.05 -42.40 5.01
N VAL A 207 -9.27 -41.18 5.50
CA VAL A 207 -10.47 -40.39 5.17
C VAL A 207 -10.49 -39.99 3.70
N LEU A 208 -9.37 -39.47 3.16
CA LEU A 208 -9.25 -39.06 1.75
C LEU A 208 -9.39 -40.24 0.77
N ASP A 209 -8.95 -41.44 1.18
CA ASP A 209 -9.03 -42.62 0.35
C ASP A 209 -10.44 -43.26 0.36
N ASN A 210 -11.14 -43.25 1.50
CA ASN A 210 -12.33 -44.08 1.71
C ASN A 210 -13.66 -43.34 1.96
N SER A 211 -13.64 -42.12 2.52
CA SER A 211 -14.90 -41.45 2.89
C SER A 211 -15.59 -40.81 1.68
N GLN A 212 -16.92 -40.89 1.66
CA GLN A 212 -17.78 -40.21 0.68
C GLN A 212 -18.49 -38.98 1.29
N ASN A 213 -18.24 -38.70 2.58
CA ASN A 213 -18.84 -37.61 3.31
C ASN A 213 -18.14 -36.29 2.96
N ALA A 214 -18.77 -35.48 2.11
CA ALA A 214 -18.15 -34.29 1.57
C ALA A 214 -17.71 -33.25 2.63
N PRO A 215 -18.52 -32.91 3.65
CA PRO A 215 -18.08 -32.08 4.78
C PRO A 215 -16.83 -32.60 5.50
N LEU A 216 -16.75 -33.91 5.75
CA LEU A 216 -15.59 -34.55 6.38
C LEU A 216 -14.34 -34.47 5.48
N VAL A 217 -14.48 -34.76 4.18
CA VAL A 217 -13.38 -34.64 3.21
C VAL A 217 -12.88 -33.19 3.14
N GLY A 218 -13.80 -32.22 3.06
CA GLY A 218 -13.47 -30.79 3.07
C GLY A 218 -12.71 -30.38 4.33
N ALA A 219 -13.19 -30.76 5.51
CA ALA A 219 -12.51 -30.49 6.78
C ALA A 219 -11.12 -31.15 6.84
N THR A 220 -10.97 -32.36 6.28
CA THR A 220 -9.69 -33.08 6.22
C THR A 220 -8.69 -32.37 5.29
N LEU A 221 -9.14 -31.88 4.14
CA LEU A 221 -8.30 -31.11 3.21
C LEU A 221 -7.87 -29.77 3.82
N GLU A 222 -8.77 -29.04 4.50
CA GLU A 222 -8.39 -27.81 5.23
C GLU A 222 -7.40 -28.07 6.36
N THR A 223 -7.53 -29.23 7.02
CA THR A 223 -6.60 -29.63 8.09
C THR A 223 -5.24 -29.98 7.52
N LEU A 224 -5.21 -30.73 6.41
CA LEU A 224 -4.00 -31.04 5.67
C LEU A 224 -3.26 -29.77 5.23
N LEU A 225 -3.99 -28.76 4.74
CA LEU A 225 -3.40 -27.48 4.33
C LEU A 225 -2.53 -26.86 5.44
N ARG A 226 -3.00 -26.90 6.70
CA ARG A 226 -2.24 -26.38 7.85
C ARG A 226 -1.07 -27.27 8.27
N PHE A 227 -1.09 -28.54 7.90
CA PHE A 227 0.00 -29.47 8.17
C PHE A 227 1.16 -29.31 7.18
N LEU A 228 0.88 -28.99 5.91
CA LEU A 228 1.90 -28.89 4.85
C LEU A 228 3.04 -27.92 5.19
N ASN A 229 2.77 -26.90 6.01
CA ASN A 229 3.74 -25.88 6.42
C ASN A 229 4.89 -26.41 7.30
N TRP A 230 4.74 -27.58 7.94
CA TRP A 230 5.71 -28.04 8.95
C TRP A 230 5.97 -29.55 8.97
N ILE A 231 5.17 -30.36 8.28
CA ILE A 231 5.35 -31.82 8.32
C ILE A 231 6.62 -32.27 7.58
N PRO A 232 7.21 -33.41 8.00
CA PRO A 232 8.33 -34.00 7.27
C PRO A 232 7.99 -34.29 5.80
N LEU A 233 8.93 -33.95 4.92
CA LEU A 233 8.74 -33.99 3.46
C LEU A 233 8.43 -35.40 2.92
N GLY A 234 8.88 -36.46 3.59
CA GLY A 234 8.55 -37.84 3.22
C GLY A 234 7.04 -38.10 3.19
N TYR A 235 6.24 -37.47 4.07
CA TYR A 235 4.78 -37.61 4.02
C TYR A 235 4.16 -36.99 2.75
N ILE A 236 4.81 -35.98 2.17
CA ILE A 236 4.35 -35.26 0.98
C ILE A 236 4.79 -36.00 -0.29
N PHE A 237 6.10 -36.27 -0.40
CA PHE A 237 6.72 -36.72 -1.65
C PHE A 237 6.95 -38.24 -1.75
N GLU A 238 6.93 -38.98 -0.64
CA GLU A 238 7.14 -40.44 -0.62
C GLU A 238 5.83 -41.20 -0.42
N THR A 239 4.69 -40.51 -0.50
CA THR A 239 3.34 -41.09 -0.41
C THR A 239 2.54 -40.78 -1.67
N LYS A 240 1.29 -41.30 -1.73
CA LYS A 240 0.36 -41.02 -2.84
C LYS A 240 -0.36 -39.66 -2.69
N LEU A 241 0.05 -38.81 -1.75
CA LEU A 241 -0.68 -37.59 -1.40
C LEU A 241 -0.91 -36.68 -2.61
N ILE A 242 0.15 -36.34 -3.35
CA ILE A 242 0.08 -35.45 -4.52
C ILE A 242 -0.90 -36.02 -5.56
N GLN A 243 -0.76 -37.31 -5.89
CA GLN A 243 -1.63 -37.99 -6.85
C GLN A 243 -3.09 -37.99 -6.39
N THR A 244 -3.35 -38.26 -5.11
CA THR A 244 -4.71 -38.24 -4.54
C THR A 244 -5.33 -36.84 -4.60
N LEU A 245 -4.56 -35.78 -4.29
CA LEU A 245 -5.04 -34.40 -4.39
C LEU A 245 -5.42 -34.05 -5.83
N ILE A 246 -4.53 -34.29 -6.79
CA ILE A 246 -4.72 -33.92 -8.20
C ILE A 246 -5.84 -34.75 -8.85
N MET A 247 -5.81 -36.07 -8.71
CA MET A 247 -6.70 -36.95 -9.48
C MET A 247 -8.10 -37.07 -8.89
N LYS A 248 -8.25 -36.90 -7.57
CA LYS A 248 -9.50 -37.20 -6.85
C LYS A 248 -10.28 -35.96 -6.44
N PHE A 249 -9.59 -34.84 -6.16
CA PHE A 249 -10.23 -33.67 -5.55
C PHE A 249 -10.12 -32.39 -6.38
N LEU A 250 -9.06 -32.21 -7.17
CA LEU A 250 -8.86 -30.97 -7.93
C LEU A 250 -9.99 -30.69 -8.93
N ASN A 251 -10.49 -31.72 -9.63
CA ASN A 251 -11.58 -31.59 -10.60
C ASN A 251 -12.98 -31.52 -9.98
N VAL A 252 -13.11 -31.65 -8.66
CA VAL A 252 -14.40 -31.62 -7.96
C VAL A 252 -14.67 -30.19 -7.48
N PRO A 253 -15.72 -29.49 -7.96
CA PRO A 253 -15.93 -28.06 -7.70
C PRO A 253 -15.92 -27.63 -6.22
N MET A 254 -16.46 -28.46 -5.33
CA MET A 254 -16.50 -28.16 -3.89
C MET A 254 -15.13 -28.29 -3.19
N PHE A 255 -14.17 -29.03 -3.77
CA PHE A 255 -12.84 -29.26 -3.20
C PHE A 255 -11.71 -28.57 -3.97
N ARG A 256 -11.95 -28.12 -5.20
CA ARG A 256 -10.91 -27.57 -6.08
C ARG A 256 -10.06 -26.47 -5.42
N ASN A 257 -10.69 -25.56 -4.66
CA ASN A 257 -10.00 -24.42 -4.05
C ASN A 257 -9.04 -24.85 -2.94
N VAL A 258 -9.52 -25.61 -1.96
CA VAL A 258 -8.67 -26.11 -0.87
C VAL A 258 -7.59 -27.05 -1.40
N THR A 259 -7.90 -27.85 -2.42
CA THR A 259 -6.92 -28.73 -3.06
C THR A 259 -5.82 -27.93 -3.75
N LEU A 260 -6.17 -26.90 -4.51
CA LEU A 260 -5.20 -26.05 -5.18
C LEU A 260 -4.33 -25.26 -4.19
N ASN A 261 -4.90 -24.83 -3.05
CA ASN A 261 -4.13 -24.24 -1.97
C ASN A 261 -3.12 -25.24 -1.39
N CYS A 262 -3.52 -26.51 -1.16
CA CYS A 262 -2.57 -27.55 -0.75
C CYS A 262 -1.45 -27.74 -1.78
N LEU A 263 -1.78 -27.78 -3.07
CA LEU A 263 -0.77 -27.91 -4.14
C LEU A 263 0.15 -26.68 -4.20
N THR A 264 -0.36 -25.49 -3.86
CA THR A 264 0.43 -24.26 -3.77
C THR A 264 1.41 -24.30 -2.60
N GLU A 265 0.98 -24.73 -1.41
CA GLU A 265 1.89 -24.91 -0.27
C GLU A 265 2.97 -25.95 -0.57
N ILE A 266 2.61 -27.05 -1.25
CA ILE A 266 3.61 -28.04 -1.70
C ILE A 266 4.58 -27.41 -2.70
N ALA A 267 4.08 -26.61 -3.65
CA ALA A 267 4.90 -25.94 -4.66
C ALA A 267 5.82 -24.85 -4.09
N GLY A 268 5.52 -24.30 -2.91
CA GLY A 268 6.38 -23.30 -2.23
C GLY A 268 7.51 -23.90 -1.38
N LEU A 269 7.67 -25.23 -1.37
CA LEU A 269 8.72 -25.91 -0.61
C LEU A 269 10.09 -25.78 -1.31
N VAL A 270 10.89 -24.82 -0.86
CA VAL A 270 12.23 -24.54 -1.41
C VAL A 270 13.35 -25.39 -0.78
N ASN A 271 14.51 -25.45 -1.47
CA ASN A 271 15.74 -26.15 -1.04
C ASN A 271 15.63 -27.68 -0.92
N VAL A 272 14.80 -28.32 -1.75
CA VAL A 272 14.56 -29.77 -1.70
C VAL A 272 14.89 -30.50 -3.01
N SER A 273 16.15 -30.38 -3.46
CA SER A 273 16.62 -30.94 -4.75
C SER A 273 16.45 -32.45 -4.91
N ASN A 274 16.28 -33.19 -3.81
CA ASN A 274 16.09 -34.64 -3.85
C ASN A 274 14.73 -35.06 -4.42
N TYR A 275 13.77 -34.14 -4.54
CA TYR A 275 12.41 -34.42 -5.04
C TYR A 275 12.07 -33.67 -6.34
N ASP A 276 13.06 -33.21 -7.11
CA ASP A 276 12.84 -32.52 -8.40
C ASP A 276 11.86 -33.27 -9.32
N ALA A 277 11.97 -34.60 -9.39
CA ALA A 277 11.07 -35.43 -10.18
C ALA A 277 9.60 -35.32 -9.71
N MET A 278 9.38 -35.24 -8.40
CA MET A 278 8.04 -35.11 -7.83
C MET A 278 7.45 -33.72 -8.08
N PHE A 279 8.25 -32.65 -8.07
CA PHE A 279 7.81 -31.31 -8.46
C PHE A 279 7.42 -31.24 -9.95
N ILE A 280 8.19 -31.89 -10.82
CA ILE A 280 7.84 -32.01 -12.24
C ILE A 280 6.50 -32.75 -12.39
N THR A 281 6.30 -33.87 -11.68
CA THR A 281 5.02 -34.60 -11.68
C THR A 281 3.87 -33.74 -11.15
N LEU A 282 4.06 -33.07 -10.02
CA LEU A 282 3.09 -32.14 -9.42
C LEU A 282 2.61 -31.12 -10.45
N PHE A 283 3.53 -30.44 -11.13
CA PHE A 283 3.18 -29.42 -12.11
C PHE A 283 2.53 -30.00 -13.36
N THR A 284 3.12 -31.03 -13.97
CA THR A 284 2.61 -31.61 -15.22
C THR A 284 1.23 -32.24 -15.07
N GLU A 285 0.97 -32.96 -13.98
CA GLU A 285 -0.35 -33.54 -13.70
C GLU A 285 -1.38 -32.47 -13.35
N THR A 286 -1.01 -31.46 -12.55
CA THR A 286 -1.90 -30.33 -12.22
C THR A 286 -2.29 -29.56 -13.48
N MET A 287 -1.34 -29.30 -14.37
CA MET A 287 -1.61 -28.61 -15.65
C MET A 287 -2.50 -29.43 -16.57
N THR A 288 -2.33 -30.75 -16.60
CA THR A 288 -3.20 -31.65 -17.38
C THR A 288 -4.64 -31.58 -16.87
N LYS A 289 -4.84 -31.65 -15.55
CA LYS A 289 -6.18 -31.51 -14.94
C LYS A 289 -6.76 -30.11 -15.10
N LEU A 290 -5.92 -29.08 -15.06
CA LEU A 290 -6.35 -27.71 -15.30
C LEU A 290 -6.92 -27.53 -16.71
N GLN A 291 -6.29 -28.10 -17.74
CA GLN A 291 -6.78 -28.03 -19.11
C GLN A 291 -8.15 -28.71 -19.30
N GLU A 292 -8.47 -29.74 -18.52
CA GLU A 292 -9.80 -30.37 -18.50
C GLU A 292 -10.85 -29.43 -17.88
N MET A 293 -10.49 -28.69 -16.81
CA MET A 293 -11.40 -27.82 -16.08
C MET A 293 -11.60 -26.45 -16.73
N LEU A 294 -10.54 -25.89 -17.30
CA LEU A 294 -10.50 -24.54 -17.84
C LEU A 294 -9.80 -24.58 -19.21
N PRO A 295 -10.54 -24.76 -20.31
CA PRO A 295 -9.95 -24.79 -21.65
C PRO A 295 -9.10 -23.54 -21.94
N SER A 296 -7.98 -23.70 -22.64
CA SER A 296 -7.06 -22.59 -22.94
C SER A 296 -7.65 -21.50 -23.84
N SER A 297 -8.77 -21.77 -24.50
CA SER A 297 -9.55 -20.79 -25.27
C SER A 297 -10.49 -19.92 -24.43
N THR A 298 -10.61 -20.19 -23.13
CA THR A 298 -11.53 -19.46 -22.24
C THR A 298 -11.06 -18.03 -22.02
N ASN A 299 -11.95 -17.06 -22.17
CA ASN A 299 -11.70 -15.68 -21.77
C ASN A 299 -11.80 -15.56 -20.24
N ILE A 300 -10.67 -15.67 -19.54
CA ILE A 300 -10.62 -15.67 -18.07
C ILE A 300 -11.10 -14.33 -17.50
N ARG A 301 -10.82 -13.21 -18.16
CA ARG A 301 -11.32 -11.88 -17.77
C ARG A 301 -12.84 -11.87 -17.69
N GLU A 302 -13.52 -12.32 -18.74
CA GLU A 302 -14.99 -12.37 -18.77
C GLU A 302 -15.54 -13.40 -17.78
N ALA A 303 -14.94 -14.58 -17.72
CA ALA A 303 -15.34 -15.64 -16.79
C ALA A 303 -15.24 -15.20 -15.32
N TYR A 304 -14.23 -14.40 -14.97
CA TYR A 304 -14.08 -13.83 -13.64
C TYR A 304 -15.15 -12.78 -13.34
N ALA A 305 -15.44 -11.90 -14.30
CA ALA A 305 -16.41 -10.81 -14.14
C ALA A 305 -17.84 -11.30 -13.90
N VAL A 306 -18.23 -12.43 -14.49
CA VAL A 306 -19.56 -13.06 -14.29
C VAL A 306 -19.53 -14.22 -13.29
N GLY A 307 -18.34 -14.59 -12.80
CA GLY A 307 -18.13 -15.73 -11.92
C GLY A 307 -18.67 -15.53 -10.51
N ARG A 308 -18.95 -16.62 -9.80
CA ARG A 308 -19.30 -16.58 -8.37
C ARG A 308 -18.04 -16.51 -7.52
N ASP A 309 -18.18 -16.20 -6.22
CA ASP A 309 -17.05 -16.14 -5.27
C ASP A 309 -16.12 -17.35 -5.34
N GLN A 310 -16.68 -18.57 -5.47
CA GLN A 310 -15.87 -19.79 -5.58
C GLN A 310 -15.07 -19.89 -6.89
N ASP A 311 -15.56 -19.31 -7.98
CA ASP A 311 -14.89 -19.27 -9.29
C ASP A 311 -13.80 -18.18 -9.28
N GLN A 312 -14.11 -17.01 -8.70
CA GLN A 312 -13.14 -15.93 -8.52
C GLN A 312 -11.97 -16.36 -7.62
N ASN A 313 -12.27 -16.98 -6.48
CA ASN A 313 -11.27 -17.57 -5.60
C ASN A 313 -10.43 -18.63 -6.32
N PHE A 314 -11.02 -19.42 -7.23
CA PHE A 314 -10.27 -20.42 -7.99
C PHE A 314 -9.26 -19.78 -8.93
N ILE A 315 -9.63 -18.70 -9.64
CA ILE A 315 -8.70 -17.96 -10.50
C ILE A 315 -7.57 -17.32 -9.68
N GLN A 316 -7.88 -16.76 -8.51
CA GLN A 316 -6.85 -16.24 -7.61
C GLN A 316 -5.90 -17.34 -7.11
N ASN A 317 -6.44 -18.47 -6.64
CA ASN A 317 -5.64 -19.63 -6.18
C ASN A 317 -4.79 -20.20 -7.32
N LEU A 318 -5.29 -20.18 -8.55
CA LEU A 318 -4.54 -20.59 -9.74
C LEU A 318 -3.39 -19.64 -10.04
N ALA A 319 -3.60 -18.33 -9.92
CA ALA A 319 -2.52 -17.34 -10.03
C ALA A 319 -1.43 -17.61 -8.99
N MET A 320 -1.82 -17.82 -7.73
CA MET A 320 -0.89 -18.13 -6.64
C MET A 320 -0.11 -19.42 -6.90
N PHE A 321 -0.77 -20.50 -7.31
CA PHE A 321 -0.11 -21.77 -7.65
C PHE A 321 0.93 -21.60 -8.76
N LEU A 322 0.54 -20.98 -9.88
CA LEU A 322 1.42 -20.81 -11.05
C LEU A 322 2.60 -19.90 -10.71
N CYS A 323 2.36 -18.76 -10.06
CA CYS A 323 3.42 -17.84 -9.67
C CYS A 323 4.40 -18.49 -8.68
N THR A 324 3.89 -19.20 -7.67
CA THR A 324 4.73 -19.87 -6.66
C THR A 324 5.61 -20.93 -7.33
N PHE A 325 5.00 -21.85 -8.08
CA PHE A 325 5.75 -22.93 -8.73
C PHE A 325 6.77 -22.39 -9.73
N LEU A 326 6.38 -21.45 -10.60
CA LEU A 326 7.27 -20.95 -11.65
C LEU A 326 8.43 -20.11 -11.09
N LYS A 327 8.24 -19.44 -9.95
CA LYS A 327 9.28 -18.64 -9.29
C LYS A 327 10.32 -19.53 -8.60
N ASP A 328 9.87 -20.57 -7.90
CA ASP A 328 10.76 -21.43 -7.09
C ASP A 328 11.33 -22.62 -7.87
N HIS A 329 10.57 -23.14 -8.85
CA HIS A 329 10.87 -24.38 -9.57
C HIS A 329 10.81 -24.25 -11.10
N GLY A 330 10.69 -23.03 -11.65
CA GLY A 330 10.59 -22.79 -13.09
C GLY A 330 11.72 -23.42 -13.91
N SER A 331 12.95 -23.40 -13.39
CA SER A 331 14.12 -23.98 -14.06
C SER A 331 14.00 -25.50 -14.32
N LEU A 332 13.20 -26.22 -13.52
CA LEU A 332 12.95 -27.66 -13.71
C LEU A 332 12.12 -27.92 -14.98
N VAL A 333 11.21 -27.01 -15.33
CA VAL A 333 10.27 -27.13 -16.45
C VAL A 333 10.66 -26.30 -17.68
N GLU A 334 11.77 -25.55 -17.62
CA GLU A 334 12.41 -24.91 -18.77
C GLU A 334 13.15 -25.89 -19.70
N LYS A 335 13.27 -27.15 -19.28
CA LYS A 335 13.84 -28.21 -20.11
C LYS A 335 12.93 -28.48 -21.31
N LYS A 336 13.54 -28.75 -22.47
CA LYS A 336 12.83 -28.96 -23.77
C LYS A 336 11.66 -29.94 -23.70
N GLU A 337 11.75 -30.95 -22.85
CA GLU A 337 10.73 -31.99 -22.64
C GLU A 337 9.40 -31.41 -22.09
N PHE A 338 9.46 -30.33 -21.31
CA PHE A 338 8.31 -29.73 -20.62
C PHE A 338 7.85 -28.39 -21.22
N ASN A 339 8.51 -27.94 -22.29
CA ASN A 339 8.24 -26.66 -22.94
C ASN A 339 6.75 -26.42 -23.26
N ASN A 340 6.03 -27.44 -23.75
CA ASN A 340 4.61 -27.29 -24.11
C ASN A 340 3.74 -27.01 -22.87
N VAL A 341 4.02 -27.68 -21.76
CA VAL A 341 3.30 -27.51 -20.49
C VAL A 341 3.64 -26.15 -19.89
N LEU A 342 4.92 -25.77 -19.91
CA LEU A 342 5.37 -24.44 -19.46
C LEU A 342 4.73 -23.32 -20.28
N LEU A 343 4.72 -23.39 -21.61
CA LEU A 343 4.05 -22.40 -22.46
C LEU A 343 2.55 -22.30 -22.15
N THR A 344 1.89 -23.42 -21.90
CA THR A 344 0.48 -23.43 -21.51
C THR A 344 0.28 -22.69 -20.17
N ALA A 345 1.11 -22.97 -19.17
CA ALA A 345 1.04 -22.31 -17.87
C ALA A 345 1.26 -20.79 -17.97
N LEU A 346 2.25 -20.38 -18.75
CA LEU A 346 2.52 -18.96 -19.04
C LEU A 346 1.34 -18.29 -19.75
N LEU A 347 0.70 -18.98 -20.69
CA LEU A 347 -0.50 -18.47 -21.36
C LEU A 347 -1.67 -18.31 -20.38
N TYR A 348 -1.91 -19.26 -19.46
CA TYR A 348 -2.90 -19.05 -18.39
C TYR A 348 -2.56 -17.82 -17.58
N LEU A 349 -1.30 -17.64 -17.18
CA LEU A 349 -0.89 -16.49 -16.37
C LEU A 349 -1.08 -15.16 -17.12
N VAL A 350 -0.83 -15.12 -18.44
CA VAL A 350 -1.14 -13.97 -19.30
C VAL A 350 -2.65 -13.69 -19.28
N ARG A 351 -3.50 -14.70 -19.46
CA ARG A 351 -4.97 -14.54 -19.42
C ARG A 351 -5.49 -14.11 -18.05
N ILE A 352 -4.91 -14.63 -16.97
CA ILE A 352 -5.23 -14.20 -15.60
C ILE A 352 -4.80 -12.75 -15.39
N SER A 353 -3.67 -12.32 -15.97
CA SER A 353 -3.20 -10.93 -15.91
C SER A 353 -4.13 -9.93 -16.61
N GLU A 354 -5.07 -10.40 -17.45
CA GLU A 354 -6.10 -9.55 -18.07
C GLU A 354 -7.29 -9.28 -17.12
N VAL A 355 -7.45 -10.06 -16.04
CA VAL A 355 -8.57 -9.93 -15.07
C VAL A 355 -8.55 -8.57 -14.38
N GLU A 356 -9.70 -7.90 -14.34
CA GLU A 356 -9.85 -6.56 -13.75
C GLU A 356 -9.97 -6.61 -12.21
N GLU A 357 -9.02 -7.27 -11.55
CA GLU A 357 -8.87 -7.34 -10.09
C GLU A 357 -7.41 -6.98 -9.72
N VAL A 358 -7.23 -6.05 -8.80
CA VAL A 358 -5.91 -5.46 -8.48
C VAL A 358 -5.02 -6.47 -7.76
N GLU A 359 -5.58 -7.23 -6.81
CA GLU A 359 -4.79 -8.20 -6.03
C GLU A 359 -4.32 -9.37 -6.89
N ILE A 360 -5.17 -9.88 -7.78
CA ILE A 360 -4.78 -10.91 -8.76
C ILE A 360 -3.68 -10.38 -9.70
N PHE A 361 -3.83 -9.14 -10.15
CA PHE A 361 -2.82 -8.53 -11.01
C PHE A 361 -1.47 -8.35 -10.30
N LYS A 362 -1.46 -7.98 -9.01
CA LYS A 362 -0.22 -7.90 -8.20
C LYS A 362 0.48 -9.26 -8.09
N ILE A 363 -0.27 -10.34 -7.86
CA ILE A 363 0.26 -11.71 -7.82
C ILE A 363 0.97 -12.04 -9.14
N CYS A 364 0.30 -11.82 -10.28
CA CYS A 364 0.89 -12.06 -11.60
C CYS A 364 2.11 -11.17 -11.87
N LEU A 365 2.02 -9.87 -11.52
CA LEU A 365 3.07 -8.89 -11.73
C LEU A 365 4.35 -9.24 -10.96
N GLU A 366 4.23 -9.82 -9.76
CA GLU A 366 5.39 -10.29 -9.00
C GLU A 366 6.20 -11.33 -9.79
N TYR A 367 5.51 -12.30 -10.39
CA TYR A 367 6.17 -13.28 -11.26
C TYR A 367 6.75 -12.64 -12.53
N TRP A 368 5.99 -11.78 -13.21
CA TRP A 368 6.48 -11.11 -14.43
C TRP A 368 7.71 -10.24 -14.17
N SER A 369 7.74 -9.57 -13.03
CA SER A 369 8.89 -8.79 -12.57
C SER A 369 10.11 -9.67 -12.34
N ALA A 370 9.94 -10.78 -11.59
CA ALA A 370 11.01 -11.74 -11.34
C ALA A 370 11.56 -12.35 -12.64
N LEU A 371 10.69 -12.80 -13.55
CA LEU A 371 11.09 -13.35 -14.84
C LEU A 371 11.81 -12.31 -15.72
N ALA A 372 11.28 -11.08 -15.79
CA ALA A 372 11.88 -10.03 -16.60
C ALA A 372 13.27 -9.61 -16.06
N SER A 373 13.41 -9.53 -14.73
CA SER A 373 14.68 -9.25 -14.07
C SER A 373 15.70 -10.36 -14.32
N ASP A 374 15.32 -11.63 -14.13
CA ASP A 374 16.20 -12.79 -14.33
C ASP A 374 16.70 -12.89 -15.80
N LEU A 375 15.81 -12.70 -16.77
CA LEU A 375 16.18 -12.66 -18.20
C LEU A 375 17.06 -11.45 -18.55
N TYR A 376 16.89 -10.33 -17.84
CA TYR A 376 17.72 -9.14 -18.03
C TYR A 376 19.13 -9.32 -17.44
N GLU A 377 19.24 -9.91 -16.25
CA GLU A 377 20.53 -10.22 -15.61
C GLU A 377 21.36 -11.22 -16.43
N GLU A 378 20.70 -12.19 -17.09
CA GLU A 378 21.36 -13.15 -17.98
C GLU A 378 21.95 -12.47 -19.24
N SER A 379 21.19 -11.56 -19.87
CA SER A 379 21.64 -10.83 -21.05
C SER A 379 20.90 -9.48 -21.19
N PRO A 380 21.47 -8.38 -20.68
CA PRO A 380 20.80 -7.08 -20.64
C PRO A 380 20.72 -6.39 -22.01
N PHE A 381 21.45 -6.89 -23.01
CA PHE A 381 21.55 -6.29 -24.33
C PHE A 381 20.45 -6.79 -25.28
N SER A 382 19.87 -5.87 -26.04
CA SER A 382 19.03 -6.19 -27.20
C SER A 382 19.87 -6.84 -28.31
N ALA A 383 19.25 -7.75 -29.08
CA ALA A 383 19.89 -8.49 -30.16
C ALA A 383 20.49 -7.59 -31.28
N HIS A 384 20.13 -6.31 -31.30
CA HIS A 384 20.54 -5.33 -32.33
C HIS A 384 21.72 -4.42 -31.97
N CYS A 385 22.49 -4.70 -30.91
CA CYS A 385 23.68 -3.88 -30.61
C CYS A 385 24.76 -4.01 -31.72
N PRO A 386 25.06 -2.95 -32.50
CA PRO A 386 25.94 -3.04 -33.69
C PRO A 386 27.40 -3.38 -33.37
N LEU A 387 27.85 -3.07 -32.14
CA LEU A 387 29.24 -3.24 -31.70
C LEU A 387 29.64 -4.70 -31.42
N TYR A 388 28.69 -5.63 -31.32
CA TYR A 388 28.93 -7.03 -30.92
C TYR A 388 28.58 -8.08 -32.00
N HIS A 389 28.30 -7.62 -33.22
CA HIS A 389 27.75 -8.43 -34.32
C HIS A 389 28.60 -9.65 -34.73
N ASN A 390 29.86 -9.75 -34.32
CA ASN A 390 30.79 -10.77 -34.81
C ASN A 390 31.31 -11.78 -33.77
N LYS A 391 30.82 -11.79 -32.52
CA LYS A 391 31.34 -12.75 -31.51
C LYS A 391 30.32 -13.46 -30.61
N PHE A 392 29.06 -13.05 -30.58
CA PHE A 392 28.03 -13.71 -29.78
C PHE A 392 26.83 -14.06 -30.66
N PRO A 393 26.31 -15.30 -30.58
CA PRO A 393 25.14 -15.68 -31.35
C PRO A 393 23.93 -14.80 -30.99
N THR A 394 23.12 -14.55 -32.01
CA THR A 394 21.74 -14.08 -31.96
C THR A 394 21.00 -14.58 -30.71
N SER A 395 20.47 -13.67 -29.88
CA SER A 395 19.55 -13.87 -28.73
C SER A 395 19.71 -15.15 -27.89
N HIS A 396 19.93 -15.02 -26.58
CA HIS A 396 19.98 -16.16 -25.65
C HIS A 396 18.81 -17.15 -25.86
N PRO A 397 19.03 -18.48 -25.94
CA PRO A 397 17.96 -19.45 -26.24
C PRO A 397 16.76 -19.38 -25.30
N ARG A 398 17.00 -19.06 -24.02
CA ARG A 398 15.96 -18.88 -23.00
C ARG A 398 15.09 -17.66 -23.31
N ARG A 399 15.70 -16.52 -23.64
CA ARG A 399 15.00 -15.31 -24.12
C ARG A 399 14.12 -15.62 -25.33
N GLN A 400 14.63 -16.36 -26.31
CA GLN A 400 13.87 -16.67 -27.54
C GLN A 400 12.63 -17.51 -27.24
N PHE A 401 12.71 -18.42 -26.28
CA PHE A 401 11.56 -19.21 -25.82
C PHE A 401 10.46 -18.33 -25.20
N TYR A 402 10.82 -17.38 -24.33
CA TYR A 402 9.85 -16.51 -23.67
C TYR A 402 9.33 -15.36 -24.55
N ALA A 403 9.99 -15.01 -25.65
CA ALA A 403 9.70 -13.83 -26.45
C ALA A 403 8.21 -13.64 -26.84
N PRO A 404 7.47 -14.67 -27.30
CA PRO A 404 6.03 -14.52 -27.63
C PRO A 404 5.15 -14.21 -26.43
N ILE A 405 5.51 -14.73 -25.24
CA ILE A 405 4.81 -14.47 -23.99
C ILE A 405 5.13 -13.05 -23.52
N LEU A 406 6.41 -12.66 -23.53
CA LEU A 406 6.83 -11.33 -23.10
C LEU A 406 6.20 -10.20 -23.94
N SER A 407 5.96 -10.44 -25.23
CA SER A 407 5.23 -9.47 -26.07
C SER A 407 3.80 -9.24 -25.60
N GLN A 408 3.10 -10.32 -25.19
CA GLN A 408 1.75 -10.21 -24.59
C GLN A 408 1.79 -9.52 -23.22
N VAL A 409 2.80 -9.82 -22.40
CA VAL A 409 3.00 -9.16 -21.09
C VAL A 409 3.26 -7.66 -21.29
N ARG A 410 4.11 -7.26 -22.24
CA ARG A 410 4.29 -5.84 -22.61
C ARG A 410 2.97 -5.19 -22.98
N TYR A 411 2.17 -5.85 -23.81
CA TYR A 411 0.85 -5.33 -24.20
C TYR A 411 -0.06 -5.12 -22.99
N ILE A 412 -0.11 -6.05 -22.04
CA ILE A 412 -0.90 -5.93 -20.81
C ILE A 412 -0.39 -4.80 -19.92
N LEU A 413 0.92 -4.72 -19.68
CA LEU A 413 1.52 -3.66 -18.85
C LEU A 413 1.27 -2.27 -19.45
N VAL A 414 1.38 -2.13 -20.78
CA VAL A 414 1.05 -0.87 -21.47
C VAL A 414 -0.44 -0.57 -21.41
N SER A 415 -1.31 -1.59 -21.42
CA SER A 415 -2.77 -1.42 -21.38
C SER A 415 -3.32 -1.18 -19.98
N ARG A 416 -2.55 -1.47 -18.92
CA ARG A 416 -3.01 -1.44 -17.52
C ARG A 416 -2.11 -0.65 -16.58
N MET A 417 -1.15 0.10 -17.12
CA MET A 417 -0.23 0.92 -16.33
C MET A 417 -0.97 1.68 -15.23
N ALA A 418 -0.52 1.51 -13.99
CA ALA A 418 -1.11 2.23 -12.87
C ALA A 418 -0.81 3.73 -12.96
N LYS A 419 -1.64 4.53 -12.29
CA LYS A 419 -1.51 5.98 -12.30
C LYS A 419 -0.22 6.43 -11.60
N PRO A 420 0.64 7.25 -12.24
CA PRO A 420 1.80 7.85 -11.61
C PRO A 420 1.39 8.98 -10.65
N GLU A 421 2.22 9.28 -9.64
CA GLU A 421 1.89 10.28 -8.60
C GLU A 421 1.77 11.73 -9.14
N GLU A 422 2.15 11.94 -10.39
CA GLU A 422 2.37 13.26 -10.97
C GLU A 422 1.21 13.71 -11.87
N VAL A 423 0.27 12.79 -12.13
CA VAL A 423 -0.94 13.06 -12.88
C VAL A 423 -2.03 13.44 -11.88
N LEU A 424 -2.36 14.73 -11.84
CA LEU A 424 -3.33 15.28 -10.89
C LEU A 424 -4.75 15.33 -11.45
N VAL A 425 -4.89 15.31 -12.77
CA VAL A 425 -6.17 15.41 -13.48
C VAL A 425 -6.68 13.99 -13.76
N VAL A 426 -7.82 13.62 -13.17
CA VAL A 426 -8.43 12.29 -13.28
C VAL A 426 -9.93 12.38 -13.51
N GLU A 427 -10.49 11.31 -14.06
CA GLU A 427 -11.93 11.10 -14.13
C GLU A 427 -12.43 10.58 -12.78
N ASN A 428 -13.43 11.25 -12.18
CA ASN A 428 -14.11 10.78 -10.97
C ASN A 428 -15.17 9.72 -11.31
N GLU A 429 -15.80 9.14 -10.28
CA GLU A 429 -16.87 8.14 -10.44
C GLU A 429 -18.09 8.66 -11.24
N ASN A 430 -18.27 9.98 -11.30
CA ASN A 430 -19.34 10.61 -12.06
C ASN A 430 -18.98 10.88 -13.53
N GLY A 431 -17.76 10.52 -13.97
CA GLY A 431 -17.26 10.79 -15.32
C GLY A 431 -16.82 12.24 -15.55
N GLU A 432 -16.58 13.00 -14.48
CA GLU A 432 -16.11 14.39 -14.54
C GLU A 432 -14.59 14.44 -14.35
N VAL A 433 -13.94 15.36 -15.06
CA VAL A 433 -12.50 15.56 -14.96
C VAL A 433 -12.20 16.49 -13.77
N VAL A 434 -11.63 15.93 -12.71
CA VAL A 434 -11.37 16.62 -11.43
C VAL A 434 -9.89 16.55 -11.04
N ARG A 435 -9.52 17.37 -10.07
CA ARG A 435 -8.19 17.35 -9.44
C ARG A 435 -8.14 16.41 -8.24
N GLU A 436 -7.17 15.50 -8.22
CA GLU A 436 -6.92 14.58 -7.09
C GLU A 436 -5.64 14.96 -6.32
N PHE A 437 -5.76 15.07 -4.98
CA PHE A 437 -4.64 15.44 -4.09
C PHE A 437 -4.12 14.30 -3.22
N MET A 438 -4.88 13.21 -3.08
CA MET A 438 -4.52 12.12 -2.17
C MET A 438 -3.49 11.21 -2.83
N LYS A 439 -2.42 10.91 -2.08
CA LYS A 439 -1.42 9.93 -2.51
C LYS A 439 -1.88 8.55 -2.06
N ASP A 440 -2.40 7.76 -2.98
CA ASP A 440 -2.62 6.33 -2.76
C ASP A 440 -1.26 5.61 -2.80
N THR A 441 -0.75 5.24 -1.62
CA THR A 441 0.54 4.57 -1.47
C THR A 441 0.59 3.21 -2.13
N ASP A 442 -0.54 2.50 -2.18
CA ASP A 442 -0.61 1.17 -2.79
C ASP A 442 -0.60 1.28 -4.32
N ALA A 443 -1.36 2.22 -4.88
CA ALA A 443 -1.30 2.53 -6.31
C ALA A 443 0.09 3.01 -6.76
N ILE A 444 0.79 3.80 -5.93
CA ILE A 444 2.17 4.24 -6.21
C ILE A 444 3.15 3.05 -6.23
N ASN A 445 3.02 2.11 -5.30
CA ASN A 445 3.85 0.91 -5.29
C ASN A 445 3.57 0.01 -6.49
N LEU A 446 2.29 -0.15 -6.86
CA LEU A 446 1.91 -0.85 -8.09
C LEU A 446 2.54 -0.20 -9.33
N TYR A 447 2.44 1.13 -9.47
CA TYR A 447 3.09 1.87 -10.55
C TYR A 447 4.59 1.63 -10.60
N LYS A 448 5.30 1.68 -9.46
CA LYS A 448 6.74 1.41 -9.40
C LYS A 448 7.09 0.01 -9.90
N ASN A 449 6.35 -1.01 -9.46
CA ASN A 449 6.59 -2.41 -9.87
C ASN A 449 6.26 -2.64 -11.36
N MET A 450 5.19 -2.02 -11.87
CA MET A 450 4.85 -2.08 -13.29
C MET A 450 5.90 -1.37 -14.15
N ARG A 451 6.35 -0.19 -13.72
CA ARG A 451 7.40 0.58 -14.38
C ARG A 451 8.69 -0.21 -14.44
N GLU A 452 9.14 -0.78 -13.33
CA GLU A 452 10.37 -1.58 -13.28
C GLU A 452 10.30 -2.78 -14.22
N THR A 453 9.20 -3.55 -14.15
CA THR A 453 8.97 -4.68 -15.06
C THR A 453 8.98 -4.25 -16.53
N LEU A 454 8.26 -3.18 -16.88
CA LEU A 454 8.21 -2.70 -18.25
C LEU A 454 9.58 -2.20 -18.72
N VAL A 455 10.37 -1.54 -17.87
CA VAL A 455 11.74 -1.12 -18.16
C VAL A 455 12.63 -2.31 -18.47
N TYR A 456 12.58 -3.41 -17.70
CA TYR A 456 13.32 -4.64 -18.03
C TYR A 456 12.89 -5.18 -19.40
N LEU A 457 11.58 -5.29 -19.64
CA LEU A 457 11.05 -5.79 -20.92
C LEU A 457 11.43 -4.91 -22.12
N THR A 458 11.57 -3.59 -21.92
CA THR A 458 12.05 -2.64 -22.94
C THR A 458 13.53 -2.84 -23.23
N HIS A 459 14.38 -3.06 -22.22
CA HIS A 459 15.79 -3.38 -22.47
C HIS A 459 15.96 -4.70 -23.22
N LEU A 460 15.13 -5.69 -22.89
CA LEU A 460 15.11 -6.95 -23.64
C LEU A 460 14.74 -6.67 -25.10
N ASP A 461 13.59 -6.05 -25.38
CA ASP A 461 13.16 -5.74 -26.74
C ASP A 461 12.47 -4.39 -26.83
N TYR A 462 13.25 -3.35 -27.13
CA TYR A 462 12.73 -2.00 -27.26
C TYR A 462 11.91 -1.84 -28.55
N SER A 463 12.22 -2.63 -29.59
CA SER A 463 11.53 -2.56 -30.87
C SER A 463 10.09 -3.05 -30.76
N ASP A 464 9.86 -4.14 -30.02
CA ASP A 464 8.52 -4.62 -29.71
C ASP A 464 7.76 -3.64 -28.81
N THR A 465 8.45 -3.03 -27.83
CA THR A 465 7.84 -1.99 -26.97
C THR A 465 7.42 -0.77 -27.78
N GLU A 466 8.30 -0.23 -28.64
CA GLU A 466 8.03 0.90 -29.55
C GLU A 466 6.87 0.58 -30.48
N ARG A 467 6.84 -0.63 -31.06
CA ARG A 467 5.75 -1.10 -31.93
C ARG A 467 4.41 -1.11 -31.20
N ILE A 468 4.32 -1.73 -30.01
CA ILE A 468 3.09 -1.82 -29.22
C ILE A 468 2.57 -0.42 -28.83
N MET A 469 3.45 0.45 -28.34
CA MET A 469 3.05 1.81 -27.94
C MET A 469 2.59 2.64 -29.15
N THR A 470 3.27 2.52 -30.29
CA THR A 470 2.93 3.24 -31.53
C THR A 470 1.60 2.75 -32.10
N GLU A 471 1.37 1.44 -32.13
CA GLU A 471 0.10 0.84 -32.58
C GLU A 471 -1.07 1.33 -31.72
N LYS A 472 -0.91 1.31 -30.39
CA LYS A 472 -1.92 1.83 -29.47
C LYS A 472 -2.16 3.32 -29.62
N LEU A 473 -1.12 4.12 -29.80
CA LEU A 473 -1.27 5.56 -30.03
C LEU A 473 -2.06 5.82 -31.32
N GLN A 474 -1.78 5.05 -32.37
CA GLN A 474 -2.50 5.17 -33.62
C GLN A 474 -3.98 4.80 -33.49
N ASN A 475 -4.30 3.81 -32.65
CA ASN A 475 -5.68 3.45 -32.30
C ASN A 475 -6.41 4.55 -31.47
N GLN A 476 -5.66 5.41 -30.76
CA GLN A 476 -6.24 6.62 -30.14
C GLN A 476 -6.52 7.71 -31.18
N VAL A 477 -5.61 7.91 -32.14
CA VAL A 477 -5.69 8.95 -33.17
C VAL A 477 -6.80 8.67 -34.19
N ASN A 478 -6.89 7.43 -34.67
CA ASN A 478 -7.93 7.02 -35.62
C ASN A 478 -9.33 6.86 -34.95
N GLY A 479 -9.37 6.81 -33.62
CA GLY A 479 -10.59 6.72 -32.82
C GLY A 479 -11.11 5.31 -32.54
N THR A 480 -10.42 4.24 -32.93
CA THR A 480 -10.87 2.86 -32.69
C THR A 480 -10.88 2.49 -31.21
N GLU A 481 -9.90 2.96 -30.44
CA GLU A 481 -9.76 2.69 -29.01
C GLU A 481 -9.81 3.97 -28.14
N TRP A 482 -10.29 5.08 -28.72
CA TRP A 482 -10.30 6.38 -28.03
C TRP A 482 -11.12 6.33 -26.73
N SER A 483 -10.43 6.52 -25.60
CA SER A 483 -11.04 6.83 -24.31
C SER A 483 -10.02 7.53 -23.41
N TRP A 484 -10.50 8.28 -22.41
CA TRP A 484 -9.60 8.94 -21.45
C TRP A 484 -8.74 7.92 -20.71
N LYS A 485 -9.35 6.82 -20.24
CA LYS A 485 -8.66 5.71 -19.59
C LYS A 485 -7.53 5.13 -20.46
N ASN A 486 -7.81 4.82 -21.72
CA ASN A 486 -6.82 4.19 -22.61
C ASN A 486 -5.67 5.14 -22.96
N LEU A 487 -5.97 6.41 -23.27
CA LEU A 487 -4.94 7.41 -23.54
C LEU A 487 -4.05 7.65 -22.31
N ASN A 488 -4.66 7.80 -21.14
CA ASN A 488 -3.96 7.99 -19.86
C ASN A 488 -2.98 6.83 -19.64
N THR A 489 -3.49 5.60 -19.68
CA THR A 489 -2.70 4.40 -19.40
C THR A 489 -1.54 4.24 -20.38
N LEU A 490 -1.78 4.51 -21.67
CA LEU A 490 -0.74 4.52 -22.70
C LEU A 490 0.34 5.56 -22.39
N CYS A 491 -0.04 6.81 -22.09
CA CYS A 491 0.93 7.88 -21.84
C CYS A 491 1.69 7.67 -20.53
N TRP A 492 1.05 7.08 -19.52
CA TRP A 492 1.70 6.65 -18.29
C TRP A 492 2.78 5.60 -18.57
N ALA A 493 2.46 4.62 -19.42
CA ALA A 493 3.41 3.60 -19.84
C ALA A 493 4.58 4.20 -20.64
N ILE A 494 4.29 5.09 -21.60
CA ILE A 494 5.31 5.84 -22.35
C ILE A 494 6.25 6.57 -21.39
N GLY A 495 5.72 7.39 -20.47
CA GLY A 495 6.57 8.11 -19.51
C GLY A 495 7.36 7.19 -18.57
N SER A 496 6.83 6.01 -18.24
CA SER A 496 7.46 5.07 -17.30
C SER A 496 8.79 4.48 -17.80
N ILE A 497 8.93 4.32 -19.13
CA ILE A 497 10.12 3.72 -19.78
C ILE A 497 11.23 4.75 -20.09
N SER A 498 11.12 5.98 -19.57
CA SER A 498 12.14 7.01 -19.74
C SER A 498 13.53 6.51 -19.33
N GLY A 499 14.49 6.64 -20.25
CA GLY A 499 15.86 6.17 -20.06
C GLY A 499 16.12 4.70 -20.43
N ALA A 500 15.10 3.90 -20.80
CA ALA A 500 15.28 2.50 -21.20
C ALA A 500 15.74 2.32 -22.67
N MET A 501 15.68 3.39 -23.48
CA MET A 501 16.14 3.40 -24.87
C MET A 501 17.47 4.15 -25.01
N HIS A 502 18.22 3.86 -26.08
CA HIS A 502 19.34 4.70 -26.49
C HIS A 502 18.85 6.09 -26.93
N GLU A 503 19.73 7.10 -26.85
CA GLU A 503 19.34 8.50 -27.08
C GLU A 503 18.77 8.76 -28.48
N GLU A 504 19.31 8.10 -29.52
CA GLU A 504 18.83 8.25 -30.90
C GLU A 504 17.45 7.60 -31.11
N ASP A 505 17.23 6.40 -30.57
CA ASP A 505 15.94 5.71 -30.62
C ASP A 505 14.88 6.44 -29.79
N GLU A 506 15.24 6.88 -28.57
CA GLU A 506 14.37 7.68 -27.70
C GLU A 506 13.94 8.98 -28.41
N LYS A 507 14.88 9.65 -29.09
CA LYS A 507 14.58 10.84 -29.88
C LYS A 507 13.58 10.53 -31.00
N ARG A 508 13.80 9.49 -31.80
CA ARG A 508 12.88 9.10 -32.89
C ARG A 508 11.49 8.82 -32.34
N PHE A 509 11.42 8.01 -31.29
CA PHE A 509 10.18 7.61 -30.64
C PHE A 509 9.39 8.81 -30.10
N LEU A 510 10.05 9.69 -29.32
CA LEU A 510 9.38 10.85 -28.72
C LEU A 510 8.88 11.87 -29.72
N VAL A 511 9.62 12.10 -30.81
CA VAL A 511 9.16 13.00 -31.88
C VAL A 511 7.85 12.51 -32.47
N THR A 512 7.70 11.20 -32.70
CA THR A 512 6.46 10.59 -33.17
C THR A 512 5.34 10.74 -32.14
N VAL A 513 5.58 10.30 -30.89
CA VAL A 513 4.58 10.33 -29.82
C VAL A 513 4.02 11.74 -29.60
N ILE A 514 4.90 12.74 -29.49
CA ILE A 514 4.49 14.10 -29.18
C ILE A 514 3.74 14.71 -30.36
N LYS A 515 4.20 14.48 -31.60
CA LYS A 515 3.53 14.98 -32.80
C LYS A 515 2.10 14.44 -32.89
N ASP A 516 1.91 13.15 -32.61
CA ASP A 516 0.60 12.51 -32.67
C ASP A 516 -0.30 12.97 -31.52
N LEU A 517 0.23 13.14 -30.31
CA LEU A 517 -0.53 13.70 -29.18
C LEU A 517 -0.95 15.17 -29.41
N LEU A 518 -0.08 15.99 -30.00
CA LEU A 518 -0.42 17.36 -30.38
C LEU A 518 -1.50 17.38 -31.47
N GLY A 519 -1.36 16.54 -32.50
CA GLY A 519 -2.39 16.38 -33.54
C GLY A 519 -3.74 15.91 -32.96
N LEU A 520 -3.70 14.99 -32.00
CA LEU A 520 -4.88 14.53 -31.28
C LEU A 520 -5.54 15.65 -30.45
N CYS A 521 -4.73 16.51 -29.81
CA CYS A 521 -5.19 17.67 -29.06
C CYS A 521 -5.88 18.72 -29.95
N GLU A 522 -5.43 18.86 -31.20
CA GLU A 522 -6.06 19.73 -32.20
C GLU A 522 -7.36 19.12 -32.76
N GLN A 523 -7.36 17.80 -32.98
CA GLN A 523 -8.50 17.06 -33.52
C GLN A 523 -9.68 16.97 -32.54
N LYS A 524 -9.41 16.73 -31.24
CA LYS A 524 -10.46 16.53 -30.23
C LYS A 524 -11.00 17.87 -29.72
N LYS A 525 -12.33 17.99 -29.70
CA LYS A 525 -13.07 19.17 -29.21
C LYS A 525 -13.53 18.94 -27.77
N GLY A 526 -13.83 20.03 -27.05
CA GLY A 526 -14.28 20.00 -25.66
C GLY A 526 -13.15 20.25 -24.67
N LYS A 527 -13.46 20.96 -23.57
CA LYS A 527 -12.46 21.33 -22.55
C LYS A 527 -11.89 20.09 -21.85
N ASP A 528 -12.73 19.14 -21.48
CA ASP A 528 -12.33 17.92 -20.77
C ASP A 528 -11.37 17.07 -21.61
N ASN A 529 -11.69 16.84 -22.89
CA ASN A 529 -10.80 16.14 -23.81
C ASN A 529 -9.45 16.83 -23.94
N LYS A 530 -9.43 18.16 -24.06
CA LYS A 530 -8.19 18.94 -24.14
C LYS A 530 -7.41 18.89 -22.83
N ALA A 531 -8.07 18.94 -21.68
CA ALA A 531 -7.43 18.84 -20.37
C ALA A 531 -6.74 17.47 -20.20
N ILE A 532 -7.41 16.37 -20.57
CA ILE A 532 -6.84 15.02 -20.52
C ILE A 532 -5.65 14.87 -21.47
N ILE A 533 -5.76 15.34 -22.73
CA ILE A 533 -4.65 15.23 -23.68
C ILE A 533 -3.47 16.11 -23.25
N ALA A 534 -3.72 17.35 -22.81
CA ALA A 534 -2.69 18.26 -22.30
C ALA A 534 -1.99 17.67 -21.07
N SER A 535 -2.75 17.08 -20.14
CA SER A 535 -2.21 16.34 -19.00
C SER A 535 -1.23 15.26 -19.45
N ASN A 536 -1.64 14.40 -20.38
CA ASN A 536 -0.77 13.35 -20.90
C ASN A 536 0.49 13.88 -21.60
N ILE A 537 0.37 14.94 -22.41
CA ILE A 537 1.53 15.60 -23.04
C ILE A 537 2.48 16.12 -21.96
N MET A 538 1.97 16.85 -20.96
CA MET A 538 2.75 17.42 -19.87
C MET A 538 3.48 16.34 -19.05
N TYR A 539 2.80 15.24 -18.74
CA TYR A 539 3.42 14.11 -18.07
C TYR A 539 4.55 13.51 -18.91
N VAL A 540 4.29 13.16 -20.18
CA VAL A 540 5.30 12.56 -21.07
C VAL A 540 6.52 13.48 -21.19
N VAL A 541 6.35 14.76 -21.57
CA VAL A 541 7.51 15.67 -21.71
C VAL A 541 8.27 15.87 -20.39
N GLY A 542 7.57 15.87 -19.25
CA GLY A 542 8.17 15.98 -17.93
C GLY A 542 9.05 14.78 -17.56
N GLN A 543 8.78 13.58 -18.09
CA GLN A 543 9.56 12.38 -17.83
C GLN A 543 10.84 12.28 -18.67
N TYR A 544 10.99 13.03 -19.76
CA TYR A 544 12.11 12.92 -20.70
C TYR A 544 13.06 14.13 -20.71
N PRO A 545 13.75 14.45 -19.60
CA PRO A 545 14.65 15.61 -19.54
C PRO A 545 15.89 15.44 -20.42
N ARG A 546 16.31 14.21 -20.77
CA ARG A 546 17.44 13.98 -21.69
C ARG A 546 17.12 14.54 -23.08
N PHE A 547 15.96 14.19 -23.63
CA PHE A 547 15.45 14.71 -24.89
C PHE A 547 15.32 16.24 -24.89
N LEU A 548 14.75 16.81 -23.82
CA LEU A 548 14.58 18.27 -23.70
C LEU A 548 15.92 19.02 -23.73
N LYS A 549 16.97 18.48 -23.10
CA LYS A 549 18.32 19.09 -23.12
C LYS A 549 18.95 19.09 -24.52
N ALA A 550 18.73 18.03 -25.29
CA ALA A 550 19.27 17.93 -26.65
C ALA A 550 18.55 18.83 -27.67
N HIS A 551 17.34 19.32 -27.35
CA HIS A 551 16.46 20.00 -28.30
C HIS A 551 15.92 21.34 -27.77
N TRP A 552 16.77 22.38 -27.79
CA TRP A 552 16.42 23.71 -27.27
C TRP A 552 15.10 24.28 -27.80
N LYS A 553 14.89 24.31 -29.13
CA LYS A 553 13.66 24.84 -29.73
C LYS A 553 12.42 24.14 -29.17
N PHE A 554 12.53 22.83 -28.97
CA PHE A 554 11.45 22.03 -28.41
C PHE A 554 11.23 22.35 -26.92
N LEU A 555 12.30 22.44 -26.13
CA LEU A 555 12.23 22.86 -24.73
C LEU A 555 11.57 24.25 -24.57
N LYS A 556 11.98 25.26 -25.37
CA LYS A 556 11.38 26.61 -25.34
C LYS A 556 9.89 26.56 -25.70
N THR A 557 9.51 25.80 -26.73
CA THR A 557 8.09 25.62 -27.11
C THR A 557 7.28 24.97 -26.00
N VAL A 558 7.78 23.90 -25.36
CA VAL A 558 7.09 23.23 -24.25
C VAL A 558 6.88 24.19 -23.09
N VAL A 559 7.93 24.93 -22.69
CA VAL A 559 7.83 25.88 -21.57
C VAL A 559 6.83 27.00 -21.86
N ASN A 560 6.84 27.56 -23.06
CA ASN A 560 5.83 28.55 -23.46
C ASN A 560 4.42 27.96 -23.43
N LYS A 561 4.24 26.70 -23.83
CA LYS A 561 2.95 26.03 -23.74
C LYS A 561 2.51 25.79 -22.30
N LEU A 562 3.44 25.50 -21.38
CA LEU A 562 3.14 25.43 -19.95
C LEU A 562 2.66 26.79 -19.43
N PHE A 563 3.26 27.90 -19.87
CA PHE A 563 2.77 29.23 -19.51
C PHE A 563 1.36 29.49 -20.06
N GLU A 564 1.05 29.05 -21.28
CA GLU A 564 -0.33 29.10 -21.78
C GLU A 564 -1.29 28.28 -20.90
N PHE A 565 -0.90 27.08 -20.46
CA PHE A 565 -1.72 26.24 -19.58
C PHE A 565 -1.87 26.80 -18.16
N MET A 566 -0.99 27.71 -17.71
CA MET A 566 -1.16 28.44 -16.46
C MET A 566 -2.36 29.42 -16.52
N HIS A 567 -2.87 29.73 -17.71
CA HIS A 567 -4.10 30.52 -17.92
C HIS A 567 -5.35 29.66 -18.15
N GLU A 568 -5.23 28.33 -18.16
CA GLU A 568 -6.39 27.47 -18.39
C GLU A 568 -7.29 27.40 -17.15
N THR A 569 -8.58 27.59 -17.35
CA THR A 569 -9.61 27.62 -16.29
C THR A 569 -10.02 26.25 -15.79
N HIS A 570 -9.64 25.19 -16.51
CA HIS A 570 -10.01 23.82 -16.15
C HIS A 570 -9.25 23.36 -14.89
N GLU A 571 -9.97 22.78 -13.94
CA GLU A 571 -9.39 22.31 -12.68
C GLU A 571 -8.25 21.30 -12.93
N GLY A 572 -7.17 21.46 -12.16
CA GLY A 572 -5.98 20.61 -12.19
C GLY A 572 -5.00 20.86 -13.35
N VAL A 573 -5.40 21.53 -14.43
CA VAL A 573 -4.50 21.82 -15.56
C VAL A 573 -3.39 22.81 -15.17
N GLN A 574 -3.74 23.89 -14.47
CA GLN A 574 -2.76 24.87 -13.98
C GLN A 574 -1.75 24.24 -13.01
N ASP A 575 -2.21 23.35 -12.13
CA ASP A 575 -1.34 22.66 -11.17
C ASP A 575 -0.37 21.74 -11.88
N MET A 576 -0.86 20.98 -12.86
CA MET A 576 -0.02 20.10 -13.65
C MET A 576 0.98 20.88 -14.50
N ALA A 577 0.59 22.05 -15.02
CA ALA A 577 1.50 22.96 -15.70
C ALA A 577 2.62 23.45 -14.79
N CYS A 578 2.30 23.87 -13.56
CA CYS A 578 3.27 24.29 -12.55
C CYS A 578 4.20 23.15 -12.10
N ASP A 579 3.65 21.96 -11.85
CA ASP A 579 4.40 20.77 -11.43
C ASP A 579 5.31 20.23 -12.54
N THR A 580 4.86 20.32 -13.80
CA THR A 580 5.70 20.00 -14.96
C THR A 580 6.79 21.05 -15.13
N PHE A 581 6.46 22.34 -14.97
CA PHE A 581 7.40 23.43 -15.09
C PHE A 581 8.53 23.34 -14.06
N ILE A 582 8.24 23.07 -12.79
CA ILE A 582 9.28 22.90 -11.75
C ILE A 582 10.18 21.69 -12.04
N LYS A 583 9.64 20.56 -12.51
CA LYS A 583 10.46 19.40 -12.89
C LYS A 583 11.42 19.70 -14.04
N ILE A 584 10.91 20.33 -15.10
CA ILE A 584 11.73 20.76 -16.24
C ILE A 584 12.80 21.73 -15.76
N SER A 585 12.43 22.69 -14.91
CA SER A 585 13.37 23.67 -14.35
C SER A 585 14.48 22.99 -13.56
N MET A 586 14.16 22.04 -12.68
CA MET A 586 15.16 21.28 -11.91
C MET A 586 16.12 20.49 -12.80
N LYS A 587 15.60 19.81 -13.83
CA LYS A 587 16.41 18.92 -14.68
C LYS A 587 17.17 19.67 -15.76
N CYS A 588 16.63 20.77 -16.28
CA CYS A 588 17.14 21.53 -17.42
C CYS A 588 17.70 22.92 -17.07
N ARG A 589 17.73 23.33 -15.80
CA ARG A 589 18.15 24.65 -15.27
C ARG A 589 19.26 25.39 -16.02
N ARG A 590 20.35 24.70 -16.40
CA ARG A 590 21.49 25.31 -17.11
C ARG A 590 21.08 25.92 -18.46
N HIS A 591 20.13 25.32 -19.17
CA HIS A 591 19.72 25.78 -20.50
C HIS A 591 18.98 27.12 -20.46
N PHE A 592 18.39 27.47 -19.31
CA PHE A 592 17.66 28.72 -19.13
C PHE A 592 18.57 29.93 -18.90
N VAL A 593 19.77 29.71 -18.34
CA VAL A 593 20.72 30.79 -17.98
C VAL A 593 21.83 31.00 -19.01
N THR A 594 22.01 30.07 -19.95
CA THR A 594 22.96 30.22 -21.07
C THR A 594 22.24 30.73 -22.31
N VAL A 595 22.90 31.55 -23.12
CA VAL A 595 22.40 31.93 -24.46
C VAL A 595 22.41 30.69 -25.35
N GLN A 596 21.26 30.39 -25.94
CA GLN A 596 21.06 29.19 -26.76
C GLN A 596 21.22 29.50 -28.24
N THR A 597 21.50 28.48 -29.05
CA THR A 597 21.71 28.66 -30.50
C THR A 597 20.48 29.28 -31.16
N GLY A 598 20.65 30.47 -31.75
CA GLY A 598 19.59 31.23 -32.40
C GLY A 598 18.84 32.20 -31.50
N GLU A 599 19.22 32.33 -30.23
CA GLU A 599 18.68 33.30 -29.28
C GLU A 599 19.71 34.43 -29.01
N VAL A 600 19.22 35.61 -28.63
CA VAL A 600 20.07 36.79 -28.33
C VAL A 600 20.34 36.94 -26.84
N ILE A 601 19.39 36.53 -26.01
CA ILE A 601 19.46 36.62 -24.54
C ILE A 601 19.14 35.27 -23.90
N PRO A 602 19.59 35.01 -22.66
CA PRO A 602 19.16 33.84 -21.91
C PRO A 602 17.64 33.86 -21.67
N PHE A 603 16.99 32.71 -21.79
CA PHE A 603 15.53 32.62 -21.67
C PHE A 603 15.02 32.99 -20.26
N ILE A 604 15.85 32.86 -19.22
CA ILE A 604 15.52 33.34 -17.88
C ILE A 604 15.19 34.85 -17.87
N GLU A 605 15.82 35.66 -18.71
CA GLU A 605 15.54 37.10 -18.77
C GLU A 605 14.17 37.39 -19.38
N GLU A 606 13.76 36.63 -20.39
CA GLU A 606 12.41 36.70 -20.96
C GLU A 606 11.35 36.34 -19.91
N ILE A 607 11.59 35.28 -19.14
CA ILE A 607 10.68 34.82 -18.07
C ILE A 607 10.55 35.89 -16.98
N LEU A 608 11.65 36.46 -16.50
CA LEU A 608 11.61 37.49 -15.45
C LEU A 608 10.94 38.78 -15.93
N ALA A 609 11.09 39.15 -17.20
CA ALA A 609 10.42 40.31 -17.78
C ALA A 609 8.89 40.13 -17.90
N THR A 610 8.43 38.89 -18.03
CA THR A 610 7.02 38.53 -18.26
C THR A 610 6.36 37.84 -17.05
N ILE A 611 7.02 37.81 -15.89
CA ILE A 611 6.51 37.09 -14.71
C ILE A 611 5.09 37.51 -14.33
N ARG A 612 4.77 38.81 -14.40
CA ARG A 612 3.43 39.35 -14.11
C ARG A 612 2.36 38.79 -15.03
N THR A 613 2.67 38.64 -16.31
CA THR A 613 1.73 38.12 -17.29
C THR A 613 1.57 36.62 -17.14
N ILE A 614 2.62 35.87 -16.78
CA ILE A 614 2.56 34.42 -16.64
C ILE A 614 1.72 33.99 -15.42
N ILE A 615 1.85 34.70 -14.28
CA ILE A 615 1.26 34.24 -13.01
C ILE A 615 -0.10 34.85 -12.68
N CYS A 616 -0.68 35.70 -13.54
CA CYS A 616 -1.84 36.52 -13.16
C CYS A 616 -3.10 35.72 -12.82
N ASP A 617 -3.29 34.56 -13.44
CA ASP A 617 -4.44 33.69 -13.23
C ASP A 617 -4.15 32.51 -12.30
N LEU A 618 -2.92 32.43 -11.76
CA LEU A 618 -2.50 31.37 -10.85
C LEU A 618 -2.97 31.63 -9.43
N GLN A 619 -3.35 30.54 -8.75
CA GLN A 619 -3.61 30.55 -7.33
C GLN A 619 -2.31 30.71 -6.53
N THR A 620 -2.41 31.21 -5.30
CA THR A 620 -1.27 31.49 -4.42
C THR A 620 -0.29 30.30 -4.29
N GLN A 621 -0.79 29.06 -4.17
CA GLN A 621 0.09 27.89 -4.08
C GLN A 621 0.85 27.61 -5.38
N GLN A 622 0.21 27.79 -6.53
CA GLN A 622 0.82 27.62 -7.85
C GLN A 622 1.88 28.69 -8.10
N ILE A 623 1.62 29.93 -7.68
CA ILE A 623 2.62 31.02 -7.69
C ILE A 623 3.85 30.59 -6.89
N HIS A 624 3.69 30.04 -5.69
CA HIS A 624 4.83 29.58 -4.90
C HIS A 624 5.65 28.50 -5.63
N THR A 625 4.99 27.53 -6.28
CA THR A 625 5.66 26.49 -7.11
C THR A 625 6.39 27.11 -8.30
N PHE A 626 5.80 28.09 -8.97
CA PHE A 626 6.42 28.82 -10.06
C PHE A 626 7.70 29.54 -9.61
N TYR A 627 7.65 30.25 -8.48
CA TYR A 627 8.83 30.91 -7.93
C TYR A 627 9.92 29.89 -7.56
N GLU A 628 9.57 28.74 -6.98
CA GLU A 628 10.53 27.65 -6.71
C GLU A 628 11.23 27.19 -8.01
N ALA A 629 10.46 26.99 -9.08
CA ALA A 629 10.96 26.57 -10.39
C ALA A 629 12.00 27.56 -10.96
N VAL A 630 11.67 28.86 -10.98
CA VAL A 630 12.56 29.91 -11.46
C VAL A 630 13.82 30.02 -10.58
N GLY A 631 13.69 29.81 -9.27
CA GLY A 631 14.83 29.77 -8.34
C GLY A 631 15.87 28.71 -8.71
N TYR A 632 15.44 27.52 -9.17
CA TYR A 632 16.37 26.48 -9.62
C TYR A 632 17.14 26.86 -10.88
N MET A 633 16.54 27.67 -11.76
CA MET A 633 17.22 28.23 -12.94
C MET A 633 18.30 29.21 -12.52
N ILE A 634 17.96 30.19 -11.66
CA ILE A 634 18.88 31.23 -11.19
C ILE A 634 20.06 30.61 -10.42
N ASN A 635 19.81 29.58 -9.61
CA ASN A 635 20.88 28.82 -8.93
C ASN A 635 21.93 28.26 -9.91
N ALA A 636 21.55 27.95 -11.16
CA ALA A 636 22.48 27.43 -12.17
C ALA A 636 23.36 28.50 -12.83
N GLN A 637 23.12 29.80 -12.58
CA GLN A 637 23.99 30.88 -13.05
C GLN A 637 25.33 30.83 -12.29
N ALA A 638 26.43 30.65 -13.03
CA ALA A 638 27.76 30.49 -12.45
C ALA A 638 28.42 31.81 -12.06
N ASN A 639 28.04 32.92 -12.73
CA ASN A 639 28.58 34.24 -12.41
C ASN A 639 27.78 34.86 -11.25
N GLN A 640 28.45 35.06 -10.11
CA GLN A 640 27.82 35.60 -8.89
C GLN A 640 27.15 36.95 -9.12
N VAL A 641 27.81 37.90 -9.80
CA VAL A 641 27.26 39.24 -10.05
C VAL A 641 25.99 39.18 -10.91
N ALA A 642 26.02 38.32 -11.94
CA ALA A 642 24.84 38.10 -12.78
C ALA A 642 23.73 37.38 -11.99
N GLN A 643 24.09 36.41 -11.14
CA GLN A 643 23.14 35.70 -10.29
C GLN A 643 22.45 36.66 -9.30
N ASP A 644 23.19 37.55 -8.64
CA ASP A 644 22.66 38.54 -7.71
C ASP A 644 21.68 39.48 -8.41
N THR A 645 22.05 39.96 -9.61
CA THR A 645 21.17 40.80 -10.46
C THR A 645 19.88 40.06 -10.84
N LEU A 646 19.96 38.77 -11.13
CA LEU A 646 18.78 37.94 -11.43
C LEU A 646 17.91 37.76 -10.18
N ILE A 647 18.50 37.56 -9.00
CA ILE A 647 17.77 37.43 -7.72
C ILE A 647 16.98 38.72 -7.42
N GLU A 648 17.59 39.89 -7.63
CA GLU A 648 16.92 41.19 -7.44
C GLU A 648 15.71 41.36 -8.37
N LYS A 649 15.86 41.05 -9.67
CA LYS A 649 14.76 41.09 -10.64
C LYS A 649 13.67 40.07 -10.28
N TYR A 650 14.07 38.87 -9.89
CA TYR A 650 13.19 37.77 -9.51
C TYR A 650 12.32 38.09 -8.30
N MET A 651 12.88 38.72 -7.27
CA MET A 651 12.14 39.07 -6.05
C MET A 651 11.47 40.46 -6.12
N SER A 652 11.51 41.13 -7.26
CA SER A 652 10.99 42.50 -7.41
C SER A 652 9.50 42.66 -7.06
N LEU A 653 8.63 41.73 -7.48
CA LEU A 653 7.19 41.80 -7.16
C LEU A 653 6.91 41.58 -5.67
N PRO A 654 7.39 40.48 -5.03
CA PRO A 654 7.22 40.30 -3.59
C PRO A 654 7.81 41.46 -2.77
N ASN A 655 8.96 41.99 -3.19
CA ASN A 655 9.63 43.10 -2.49
C ASN A 655 8.84 44.41 -2.60
N GLN A 656 8.21 44.71 -3.75
CA GLN A 656 7.36 45.90 -3.87
C GLN A 656 6.22 45.89 -2.85
N VAL A 657 5.51 44.76 -2.75
CA VAL A 657 4.40 44.61 -1.79
C VAL A 657 4.93 44.62 -0.35
N TRP A 658 6.07 43.98 -0.09
CA TRP A 658 6.72 44.00 1.23
C TRP A 658 7.09 45.42 1.65
N ASP A 659 7.78 46.17 0.79
CA ASP A 659 8.25 47.53 1.06
C ASP A 659 7.06 48.49 1.30
N ASP A 660 5.95 48.31 0.57
CA ASP A 660 4.71 49.06 0.78
C ASP A 660 4.10 48.77 2.16
N ILE A 661 4.03 47.49 2.56
CA ILE A 661 3.51 47.10 3.88
C ILE A 661 4.40 47.62 5.01
N ILE A 662 5.72 47.49 4.89
CA ILE A 662 6.68 47.98 5.90
C ILE A 662 6.63 49.51 6.01
N SER A 663 6.54 50.21 4.88
CA SER A 663 6.37 51.67 4.85
C SER A 663 5.09 52.12 5.56
N GLN A 664 3.98 51.42 5.36
CA GLN A 664 2.73 51.67 6.08
C GLN A 664 2.84 51.34 7.57
N ALA A 665 3.43 50.20 7.92
CA ALA A 665 3.62 49.76 9.30
C ALA A 665 4.53 50.71 10.10
N SER A 666 5.53 51.32 9.45
CA SER A 666 6.41 52.31 10.07
C SER A 666 5.66 53.58 10.52
N LYS A 667 4.55 53.91 9.84
CA LYS A 667 3.67 55.04 10.18
C LYS A 667 2.58 54.63 11.15
N ASN A 668 2.03 53.43 11.00
CA ASN A 668 1.00 52.88 11.86
C ASN A 668 1.11 51.35 11.97
N VAL A 669 1.52 50.87 13.14
CA VAL A 669 1.71 49.44 13.43
C VAL A 669 0.38 48.67 13.38
N ASP A 670 -0.78 49.34 13.56
CA ASP A 670 -2.09 48.68 13.51
C ASP A 670 -2.45 48.12 12.13
N VAL A 671 -1.77 48.56 11.06
CA VAL A 671 -1.90 47.96 9.72
C VAL A 671 -1.57 46.46 9.76
N LEU A 672 -0.67 46.02 10.64
CA LEU A 672 -0.32 44.60 10.83
C LEU A 672 -1.40 43.79 11.56
N LYS A 673 -2.53 44.40 11.95
CA LYS A 673 -3.73 43.70 12.44
C LYS A 673 -4.79 43.53 11.36
N ASP A 674 -4.63 44.14 10.19
CA ASP A 674 -5.54 43.96 9.05
C ASP A 674 -5.44 42.53 8.50
N PRO A 675 -6.54 41.75 8.46
CA PRO A 675 -6.55 40.39 7.94
C PRO A 675 -5.98 40.25 6.53
N ASP A 676 -6.18 41.22 5.64
CA ASP A 676 -5.74 41.12 4.25
C ASP A 676 -4.24 41.43 4.12
N VAL A 677 -3.71 42.37 4.91
CA VAL A 677 -2.26 42.60 5.03
C VAL A 677 -1.56 41.37 5.60
N VAL A 678 -2.11 40.73 6.65
CA VAL A 678 -1.52 39.52 7.22
C VAL A 678 -1.52 38.36 6.22
N LYS A 679 -2.59 38.19 5.42
CA LYS A 679 -2.62 37.19 4.34
C LYS A 679 -1.54 37.47 3.27
N GLN A 680 -1.35 38.74 2.88
CA GLN A 680 -0.30 39.12 1.95
C GLN A 680 1.09 38.79 2.51
N LEU A 681 1.36 39.12 3.78
CA LEU A 681 2.61 38.75 4.46
C LEU A 681 2.85 37.23 4.46
N VAL A 682 1.81 36.44 4.75
CA VAL A 682 1.89 34.97 4.66
C VAL A 682 2.30 34.52 3.25
N SER A 683 1.68 35.09 2.21
CA SER A 683 2.02 34.73 0.83
C SER A 683 3.43 35.15 0.45
N ILE A 684 3.88 36.35 0.82
CA ILE A 684 5.24 36.85 0.55
C ILE A 684 6.28 35.96 1.23
N LEU A 685 6.08 35.61 2.50
CA LEU A 685 7.01 34.75 3.23
C LEU A 685 7.05 33.33 2.64
N LYS A 686 5.90 32.76 2.25
CA LYS A 686 5.88 31.46 1.55
C LYS A 686 6.63 31.50 0.22
N THR A 687 6.48 32.56 -0.57
CA THR A 687 7.28 32.78 -1.79
C THR A 687 8.77 32.82 -1.47
N ASN A 688 9.17 33.55 -0.42
CA ASN A 688 10.56 33.61 0.03
C ASN A 688 11.09 32.25 0.49
N VAL A 689 10.30 31.44 1.21
CA VAL A 689 10.66 30.06 1.61
C VAL A 689 10.91 29.18 0.39
N ARG A 690 10.05 29.25 -0.64
CA ARG A 690 10.23 28.51 -1.89
C ARG A 690 11.47 28.97 -2.67
N ALA A 691 11.65 30.29 -2.78
CA ALA A 691 12.83 30.89 -3.39
C ALA A 691 14.13 30.43 -2.71
N CYS A 692 14.17 30.52 -1.37
CA CYS A 692 15.29 30.09 -0.54
C CYS A 692 15.64 28.61 -0.75
N LYS A 693 14.62 27.74 -0.73
CA LYS A 693 14.81 26.31 -0.95
C LYS A 693 15.48 25.99 -2.29
N ALA A 694 15.10 26.72 -3.35
CA ALA A 694 15.62 26.50 -4.69
C ALA A 694 16.99 27.16 -4.94
N LEU A 695 17.19 28.38 -4.40
CA LEU A 695 18.42 29.16 -4.56
C LEU A 695 19.56 28.67 -3.66
N GLY A 696 19.28 28.21 -2.45
CA GLY A 696 20.30 27.81 -1.47
C GLY A 696 21.07 29.02 -0.92
N HIS A 697 22.38 28.89 -0.74
CA HIS A 697 23.23 29.94 -0.15
C HIS A 697 23.08 31.34 -0.81
N PRO A 698 23.11 31.50 -2.15
CA PRO A 698 22.98 32.80 -2.83
C PRO A 698 21.70 33.60 -2.48
N TYR A 699 20.68 32.94 -1.91
CA TYR A 699 19.49 33.64 -1.40
C TYR A 699 19.81 34.68 -0.31
N VAL A 700 21.02 34.65 0.28
CA VAL A 700 21.49 35.62 1.27
C VAL A 700 21.31 37.09 0.84
N VAL A 701 21.43 37.39 -0.46
CA VAL A 701 21.21 38.74 -1.00
C VAL A 701 19.78 39.22 -0.71
N GLN A 702 18.81 38.35 -0.94
CA GLN A 702 17.40 38.64 -0.66
C GLN A 702 17.10 38.55 0.83
N LEU A 703 17.62 37.53 1.53
CA LEU A 703 17.38 37.40 2.97
C LEU A 703 17.88 38.63 3.72
N GLY A 704 19.12 39.06 3.44
CA GLY A 704 19.73 40.24 4.04
C GLY A 704 18.92 41.52 3.82
N ARG A 705 18.27 41.67 2.66
CA ARG A 705 17.37 42.81 2.37
C ARG A 705 16.20 42.89 3.35
N ILE A 706 15.55 41.77 3.64
CA ILE A 706 14.29 41.74 4.42
C ILE A 706 14.48 41.34 5.89
N TYR A 707 15.68 40.90 6.28
CA TYR A 707 15.89 40.17 7.53
C TYR A 707 15.44 40.92 8.78
N LEU A 708 15.92 42.16 8.97
CA LEU A 708 15.62 42.94 10.17
C LEU A 708 14.13 43.34 10.23
N ASP A 709 13.55 43.76 9.11
CA ASP A 709 12.12 44.07 9.03
C ASP A 709 11.26 42.84 9.29
N MET A 710 11.68 41.67 8.79
CA MET A 710 11.00 40.40 9.03
C MET A 710 11.01 40.02 10.51
N LEU A 711 12.12 40.21 11.21
CA LEU A 711 12.20 40.00 12.66
C LEU A 711 11.34 41.01 13.45
N ASN A 712 11.24 42.25 12.99
CA ASN A 712 10.35 43.25 13.59
C ASN A 712 8.88 42.86 13.41
N VAL A 713 8.47 42.43 12.20
CA VAL A 713 7.13 41.90 11.93
C VAL A 713 6.86 40.68 12.82
N TYR A 714 7.82 39.76 12.98
CA TYR A 714 7.71 38.62 13.89
C TYR A 714 7.40 39.05 15.33
N LYS A 715 8.15 40.02 15.87
CA LYS A 715 7.93 40.57 17.23
C LYS A 715 6.53 41.17 17.36
N VAL A 716 6.08 41.96 16.38
CA VAL A 716 4.74 42.57 16.39
C VAL A 716 3.63 41.50 16.36
N MET A 717 3.76 40.49 15.49
CA MET A 717 2.80 39.38 15.42
C MET A 717 2.75 38.63 16.75
N SER A 718 3.90 38.37 17.37
CA SER A 718 3.98 37.72 18.67
C SER A 718 3.29 38.51 19.78
N GLY A 719 3.56 39.82 19.84
CA GLY A 719 2.93 40.73 20.79
C GLY A 719 1.41 40.76 20.63
N ASN A 720 0.92 40.85 19.39
CA ASN A 720 -0.51 40.83 19.08
C ASN A 720 -1.18 39.50 19.49
N ILE A 721 -0.56 38.36 19.21
CA ILE A 721 -1.07 37.04 19.61
C ILE A 721 -1.14 36.93 21.13
N THR A 722 -0.07 37.32 21.83
CA THR A 722 0.01 37.25 23.29
C THR A 722 -1.02 38.16 23.95
N ALA A 723 -1.17 39.39 23.46
CA ALA A 723 -2.18 40.33 23.95
C ALA A 723 -3.61 39.80 23.72
N ALA A 724 -3.88 39.24 22.54
CA ALA A 724 -5.20 38.70 22.20
C ALA A 724 -5.61 37.52 23.08
N ILE A 725 -4.68 36.59 23.36
CA ILE A 725 -4.94 35.45 24.26
C ILE A 725 -5.06 35.92 25.71
N THR A 726 -4.26 36.89 26.15
CA THR A 726 -4.35 37.44 27.51
C THR A 726 -5.70 38.11 27.75
N ALA A 727 -6.24 38.83 26.76
CA ALA A 727 -7.50 39.54 26.89
C ALA A 727 -8.75 38.63 26.82
N ASN A 728 -8.71 37.55 26.03
CA ASN A 728 -9.92 36.78 25.68
C ASN A 728 -9.79 35.27 25.93
N GLY A 729 -8.69 34.82 26.54
CA GLY A 729 -8.38 33.42 26.74
C GLY A 729 -7.98 32.68 25.46
N GLU A 730 -7.75 31.37 25.60
CA GLU A 730 -7.19 30.53 24.54
C GLU A 730 -8.15 30.31 23.36
N VAL A 731 -9.44 30.54 23.53
CA VAL A 731 -10.45 30.39 22.46
C VAL A 731 -10.14 31.25 21.24
N VAL A 732 -9.52 32.42 21.43
CA VAL A 732 -9.15 33.35 20.36
C VAL A 732 -8.09 32.79 19.41
N THR A 733 -7.33 31.77 19.81
CA THR A 733 -6.40 31.05 18.91
C THR A 733 -7.10 30.40 17.71
N LYS A 734 -8.41 30.14 17.79
CA LYS A 734 -9.20 29.56 16.70
C LYS A 734 -9.61 30.58 15.64
N GLN A 735 -9.51 31.89 15.93
CA GLN A 735 -9.92 32.95 15.01
C GLN A 735 -9.00 33.01 13.78
N PRO A 736 -9.54 33.29 12.58
CA PRO A 736 -8.75 33.32 11.34
C PRO A 736 -7.55 34.27 11.38
N LEU A 737 -7.70 35.47 11.96
CA LEU A 737 -6.63 36.45 12.04
C LEU A 737 -5.43 35.94 12.85
N ILE A 738 -5.68 35.40 14.05
CA ILE A 738 -4.64 34.87 14.93
C ILE A 738 -3.95 33.64 14.31
N LYS A 739 -4.71 32.80 13.60
CA LYS A 739 -4.13 31.69 12.82
C LYS A 739 -3.18 32.22 11.74
N SER A 740 -3.59 33.23 10.97
CA SER A 740 -2.73 33.83 9.95
C SER A 740 -1.49 34.50 10.54
N MET A 741 -1.60 35.20 11.67
CA MET A 741 -0.46 35.77 12.40
C MET A 741 0.53 34.69 12.86
N ARG A 742 0.05 33.54 13.33
CA ARG A 742 0.91 32.37 13.65
C ARG A 742 1.60 31.84 12.40
N VAL A 743 0.91 31.77 11.26
CA VAL A 743 1.53 31.35 10.00
C VAL A 743 2.66 32.30 9.60
N VAL A 744 2.51 33.62 9.78
CA VAL A 744 3.62 34.58 9.58
C VAL A 744 4.82 34.19 10.45
N LYS A 745 4.62 33.98 11.76
CA LYS A 745 5.69 33.54 12.66
C LYS A 745 6.36 32.24 12.19
N LYS A 746 5.57 31.23 11.81
CA LYS A 746 6.07 29.93 11.34
C LYS A 746 6.88 30.03 10.06
N GLU A 747 6.39 30.75 9.06
CA GLU A 747 7.08 30.90 7.78
C GLU A 747 8.35 31.74 7.92
N THR A 748 8.38 32.73 8.82
CA THR A 748 9.63 33.44 9.19
C THR A 748 10.66 32.49 9.77
N LEU A 749 10.30 31.67 10.76
CA LEU A 749 11.23 30.71 11.37
C LEU A 749 11.72 29.69 10.35
N LYS A 750 10.80 29.17 9.52
CA LYS A 750 11.11 28.23 8.47
C LYS A 750 12.06 28.82 7.43
N LEU A 751 11.86 30.06 6.99
CA LEU A 751 12.75 30.73 6.05
C LEU A 751 14.17 30.82 6.59
N ILE A 752 14.31 31.22 7.86
CA ILE A 752 15.60 31.38 8.52
C ILE A 752 16.28 30.02 8.67
N SER A 753 15.58 29.00 9.19
CA SER A 753 16.14 27.66 9.35
C SER A 753 16.49 27.00 8.02
N ASP A 754 15.62 27.13 7.01
CA ASP A 754 15.84 26.55 5.68
C ASP A 754 17.06 27.18 5.01
N TRP A 755 17.29 28.49 5.17
CA TRP A 755 18.49 29.13 4.63
C TRP A 755 19.75 28.74 5.40
N ILE A 756 19.72 28.78 6.73
CA ILE A 756 20.89 28.43 7.57
C ILE A 756 21.33 26.99 7.31
N SER A 757 20.39 26.04 7.17
CA SER A 757 20.72 24.64 6.83
C SER A 757 21.38 24.45 5.45
N ARG A 758 21.35 25.46 4.59
CA ARG A 758 21.85 25.43 3.20
C ARG A 758 23.01 26.37 2.93
N THR A 759 23.38 27.20 3.90
CA THR A 759 24.52 28.11 3.76
C THR A 759 25.83 27.34 3.89
N ASN A 760 26.88 27.81 3.21
CA ASN A 760 28.24 27.29 3.34
C ASN A 760 29.17 28.25 4.11
N ASP A 761 28.68 29.42 4.53
CA ASP A 761 29.42 30.41 5.29
C ASP A 761 28.84 30.56 6.70
N HIS A 762 29.35 29.73 7.62
CA HIS A 762 28.87 29.70 9.00
C HIS A 762 29.36 30.90 9.83
N ALA A 763 30.50 31.50 9.47
CA ALA A 763 31.03 32.66 10.17
C ALA A 763 30.12 33.88 9.96
N MET A 764 29.72 34.11 8.70
CA MET A 764 28.76 35.16 8.36
C MET A 764 27.39 34.96 9.04
N VAL A 765 26.92 33.71 9.19
CA VAL A 765 25.70 33.41 9.94
C VAL A 765 25.83 33.81 11.41
N LEU A 766 26.91 33.38 12.06
CA LEU A 766 27.17 33.66 13.48
C LEU A 766 27.30 35.15 13.77
N GLU A 767 27.94 35.91 12.87
CA GLU A 767 28.18 37.34 13.07
C GLU A 767 26.96 38.19 12.73
N ASN A 768 26.26 37.89 11.62
CA ASN A 768 25.26 38.80 11.06
C ASN A 768 23.80 38.38 11.28
N PHE A 769 23.51 37.09 11.52
CA PHE A 769 22.14 36.58 11.62
C PHE A 769 21.77 36.15 13.04
N ILE A 770 22.60 35.32 13.68
CA ILE A 770 22.28 34.74 14.99
C ILE A 770 21.98 35.79 16.07
N PRO A 771 22.77 36.88 16.26
CA PRO A 771 22.54 37.82 17.36
C PRO A 771 21.13 38.44 17.32
N HIS A 772 20.68 38.85 16.12
CA HIS A 772 19.35 39.41 15.92
C HIS A 772 18.25 38.37 16.07
N LEU A 773 18.47 37.12 15.66
CA LEU A 773 17.53 36.03 15.86
C LEU A 773 17.30 35.73 17.35
N LEU A 774 18.37 35.64 18.14
CA LEU A 774 18.27 35.37 19.58
C LEU A 774 17.47 36.48 20.28
N ASP A 775 17.76 37.74 19.95
CA ASP A 775 17.03 38.88 20.50
C ASP A 775 15.55 38.90 20.07
N ALA A 776 15.25 38.56 18.81
CA ALA A 776 13.89 38.66 18.29
C ALA A 776 12.98 37.48 18.57
N VAL A 777 13.55 36.28 18.65
CA VAL A 777 12.78 35.03 18.71
C VAL A 777 12.94 34.36 20.07
N LEU A 778 14.16 34.17 20.57
CA LEU A 778 14.35 33.46 21.84
C LEU A 778 13.90 34.28 23.04
N LEU A 779 14.21 35.57 23.08
CA LEU A 779 13.73 36.43 24.16
C LEU A 779 12.20 36.55 24.13
N ASP A 780 11.60 36.68 22.94
CA ASP A 780 10.14 36.64 22.76
C ASP A 780 9.55 35.33 23.31
N TYR A 781 10.13 34.19 22.93
CA TYR A 781 9.68 32.87 23.39
C TYR A 781 9.80 32.70 24.91
N ASN A 782 10.92 33.13 25.50
CA ASN A 782 11.19 33.03 26.93
C ASN A 782 10.30 33.97 27.75
N HIS A 783 10.15 35.23 27.32
CA HIS A 783 9.36 36.25 28.01
C HIS A 783 7.85 36.11 27.79
N CYS A 784 7.42 35.27 26.85
CA CYS A 784 6.01 34.97 26.64
C CYS A 784 5.41 34.33 27.90
N SER A 785 4.53 35.09 28.57
CA SER A 785 3.82 34.70 29.80
C SER A 785 2.71 33.68 29.57
N VAL A 786 2.23 33.55 28.33
CA VAL A 786 1.13 32.67 27.93
C VAL A 786 1.68 31.43 27.24
N ALA A 787 1.60 30.28 27.90
CA ALA A 787 2.14 29.02 27.36
C ALA A 787 1.57 28.68 25.97
N SER A 788 0.27 28.91 25.73
CA SER A 788 -0.38 28.62 24.45
C SER A 788 0.02 29.57 23.31
N ALA A 789 0.63 30.72 23.61
CA ALA A 789 1.16 31.66 22.61
C ALA A 789 2.59 31.31 22.14
N ARG A 790 3.30 30.43 22.85
CA ARG A 790 4.65 30.00 22.47
C ARG A 790 4.61 29.13 21.21
N GLU A 791 5.44 29.46 20.24
CA GLU A 791 5.48 28.75 18.95
C GLU A 791 6.51 27.60 18.99
N PRO A 792 6.09 26.32 18.94
CA PRO A 792 7.01 25.19 19.03
C PRO A 792 8.06 25.14 17.91
N GLU A 793 7.77 25.69 16.73
CA GLU A 793 8.73 25.77 15.62
C GLU A 793 10.00 26.56 15.96
N VAL A 794 9.99 27.37 17.03
CA VAL A 794 11.20 28.01 17.56
C VAL A 794 12.21 26.95 18.00
N LEU A 795 11.76 25.89 18.68
CA LEU A 795 12.65 24.83 19.17
C LEU A 795 13.24 24.02 18.02
N SER A 796 12.44 23.69 16.99
CA SER A 796 12.95 22.99 15.80
C SER A 796 13.88 23.86 14.97
N GLY A 797 13.59 25.17 14.87
CA GLY A 797 14.46 26.12 14.19
C GLY A 797 15.81 26.21 14.88
N MET A 798 15.82 26.39 16.20
CA MET A 798 17.04 26.44 17.01
C MET A 798 17.81 25.12 17.10
N ALA A 799 17.16 23.98 16.84
CA ALA A 799 17.83 22.69 16.73
C ALA A 799 18.51 22.48 15.36
N THR A 800 18.03 23.19 14.33
CA THR A 800 18.60 23.16 12.98
C THR A 800 19.81 24.09 12.88
N ILE A 801 19.76 25.21 13.59
CA ILE A 801 20.83 26.21 13.75
C ILE A 801 21.88 25.67 14.71
#